data_AF-A0A1G8HPB1-F1
#
_entry.id   AF-A0A1G8HPB1-F1
#
_cell.length_a   1.000
_cell.length_b   1.000
_cell.length_c   1.000
_cell.angle_alpha   90.00
_cell.angle_beta   90.00
_cell.angle_gamma   90.00
#
_symmetry.space_group_name_H-M   'P 1'
#
loop_
_entity.id
_entity.type
_entity.pdbx_description
1 polymer ?
#
loop_
_entity_poly.entity_id
_entity_poly.type
_entity_poly.pdbx_seq_one_letter_code
_entity_poly.pdbx_strand_id
1 'polypeptide(L)'
;MKHLFTAAALLLSMTALAQVGINNTSPKATLDITAKTTDGSKPEGLIIPKLSGDNIHTATANAVYGAAQKGLIVYASSADTNPTGATANITAAGYYYFDGGAWQKVMTGSLANADLAAGVGGIYKGSGSLSGNTTVTQGASTLAFTSTATNGFSVDGTTLSVDAANNRVGIGTTTPSAMLHVYGTSGDHIRLTNSASDWALGSENAGGQNGIPGQSSFNITDRVNGVRRMTIGVDNSFRLGGNIAVGNAALSIDGPTNKVGIGINVPNATLDVKAASNGSTPEGIIAPRLSLTALQLYTYTSAQTGAIVYVNSASGTPTGQTANVTAVGYYYFDGTNWQKVANGASVTDATTSTKGIVQLAGDLTGTAASPSIAGNAVTSAKIADGTVANTDLANMAALTVKGNATNASAVPTDIAAGTDGHVLRRSGTTLGFGTVATAGITDGAVTASKINQMSAISGQVLGWNGTAWAPTTSDTTNDAWINDTTNGLVKLGTKADGTARAAGTDFVAKDNGQIGIGTTSPNASAALDITASNKGLLIPRVALTSTIDQTTVASPANGLMVYNTATTTGANAVDSNYMYIWNGNSWAKLATSSDATFIPITSLVRRSNTNQVTYESSGVANLNTQISQISDGNWNSTTNTYTITSDGTYQFSLSESVIYSSVTTFSHAAGVLVAGNFYQLISRNGQWQGLPNTGDNYSGTLVLYLTAGTTIRPSYQNCACNYGMTYTLKNVVFSAIKLSN
;
A
#
# COMPACT_ATOMS: atom_id res chain seq x y z
N MET A 1 17.05 19.89 106.67
CA MET A 1 17.92 20.98 106.14
C MET A 1 17.42 21.30 104.73
N LYS A 2 16.72 22.40 104.42
CA LYS A 2 16.46 23.65 105.16
C LYS A 2 14.95 23.78 105.54
N HIS A 3 14.70 23.67 106.85
CA HIS A 3 13.53 24.09 107.68
C HIS A 3 12.11 23.63 107.25
N LEU A 4 11.56 22.55 107.84
CA LEU A 4 10.72 22.57 109.05
C LEU A 4 9.52 23.56 109.01
N PHE A 5 8.48 23.19 108.27
CA PHE A 5 7.06 23.34 108.63
C PHE A 5 6.38 22.06 108.11
N THR A 6 6.42 20.91 108.81
CA THR A 6 5.96 20.59 110.17
C THR A 6 4.44 20.78 110.33
N ALA A 7 3.73 19.64 110.35
CA ALA A 7 2.64 19.35 111.30
C ALA A 7 1.21 19.91 111.08
N ALA A 8 0.76 20.26 109.86
CA ALA A 8 -0.65 20.66 109.65
C ALA A 8 -1.42 19.98 108.49
N ALA A 9 -0.82 19.10 107.69
CA ALA A 9 -1.55 18.41 106.60
C ALA A 9 -1.68 16.89 106.85
N LEU A 10 -1.82 16.49 108.11
CA LEU A 10 -2.29 15.14 108.50
C LEU A 10 -3.79 15.13 108.82
N LEU A 11 -4.57 16.12 108.39
CA LEU A 11 -5.97 16.28 108.76
C LEU A 11 -6.83 16.61 107.54
N LEU A 12 -6.81 15.74 106.54
CA LEU A 12 -7.99 15.33 105.78
C LEU A 12 -7.61 14.01 105.11
N SER A 13 -8.13 12.92 105.66
CA SER A 13 -8.27 11.66 104.94
C SER A 13 -8.89 11.94 103.57
N MET A 14 -8.37 11.34 102.49
CA MET A 14 -9.05 10.24 101.79
C MET A 14 -8.02 9.46 100.94
N THR A 15 -7.94 8.17 101.22
CA THR A 15 -7.50 7.08 100.33
C THR A 15 -6.16 7.22 99.60
N ALA A 16 -5.19 6.47 100.12
CA ALA A 16 -4.09 5.93 99.35
C ALA A 16 -4.61 5.16 98.13
N LEU A 17 -4.11 5.54 96.96
CA LEU A 17 -3.81 4.60 95.90
C LEU A 17 -2.29 4.62 95.77
N ALA A 18 -1.65 3.45 95.65
CA ALA A 18 -0.19 3.32 95.54
C ALA A 18 0.38 3.87 94.21
N GLN A 19 -0.34 4.81 93.58
CA GLN A 19 -0.05 5.40 92.29
C GLN A 19 0.66 6.73 92.47
N VAL A 20 1.81 6.88 91.82
CA VAL A 20 2.60 8.11 91.77
C VAL A 20 2.30 8.79 90.44
N GLY A 21 1.62 9.93 90.49
CA GLY A 21 1.48 10.82 89.35
C GLY A 21 2.59 11.87 89.34
N ILE A 22 3.34 12.00 88.25
CA ILE A 22 4.25 13.14 88.02
C ILE A 22 3.59 14.06 87.01
N ASN A 23 3.29 15.29 87.43
CA ASN A 23 2.55 16.27 86.63
C ASN A 23 1.17 15.76 86.15
N ASN A 24 0.57 14.84 86.92
CA ASN A 24 -0.75 14.26 86.69
C ASN A 24 -1.50 14.12 88.02
N THR A 25 -2.65 14.77 88.15
CA THR A 25 -3.47 14.76 89.38
C THR A 25 -4.43 13.57 89.45
N SER A 26 -4.53 12.76 88.39
CA SER A 26 -5.32 11.53 88.35
C SER A 26 -4.54 10.44 87.59
N PRO A 27 -3.49 9.87 88.22
CA PRO A 27 -2.64 8.87 87.59
C PRO A 27 -3.44 7.61 87.25
N LYS A 28 -3.34 7.14 85.99
CA LYS A 28 -4.06 5.97 85.48
C LYS A 28 -3.26 4.66 85.63
N ALA A 29 -2.03 4.74 86.12
CA ALA A 29 -1.15 3.61 86.39
C ALA A 29 -0.37 3.86 87.69
N THR A 30 0.30 2.83 88.22
CA THR A 30 1.11 2.92 89.45
C THR A 30 2.20 3.97 89.36
N LEU A 31 2.73 4.25 88.15
CA LEU A 31 3.49 5.45 87.83
C LEU A 31 2.92 6.01 86.53
N ASP A 32 2.40 7.24 86.56
CA ASP A 32 1.86 7.93 85.38
C ASP A 32 2.55 9.30 85.25
N ILE A 33 3.24 9.50 84.12
CA ILE A 33 4.02 10.71 83.84
C ILE A 33 3.37 11.41 82.65
N THR A 34 2.73 12.54 82.90
CA THR A 34 2.15 13.39 81.85
C THR A 34 3.10 14.52 81.51
N ALA A 35 3.40 14.71 80.23
CA ALA A 35 4.27 15.81 79.77
C ALA A 35 3.75 17.17 80.25
N LYS A 36 4.65 18.05 80.71
CA LYS A 36 4.26 19.39 81.14
C LYS A 36 3.94 20.30 79.97
N THR A 37 4.64 20.10 78.86
CA THR A 37 4.39 20.76 77.57
C THR A 37 4.24 19.69 76.49
N THR A 38 3.20 19.80 75.65
CA THR A 38 2.91 18.83 74.57
C THR A 38 3.37 19.32 73.19
N ASP A 39 4.02 20.48 73.13
CA ASP A 39 4.49 21.13 71.90
C ASP A 39 5.91 20.71 71.47
N GLY A 40 6.57 19.87 72.28
CA GLY A 40 7.94 19.39 72.02
C GLY A 40 9.03 20.43 72.29
N SER A 41 8.71 21.57 72.90
CA SER A 41 9.67 22.65 73.17
C SER A 41 10.67 22.35 74.30
N LYS A 42 10.44 21.29 75.08
CA LYS A 42 11.31 20.82 76.15
C LYS A 42 11.44 19.29 76.14
N PRO A 43 12.59 18.75 76.57
CA PRO A 43 12.72 17.31 76.77
C PRO A 43 11.76 16.84 77.88
N GLU A 44 10.82 15.97 77.53
CA GLU A 44 9.83 15.38 78.42
C GLU A 44 9.90 13.85 78.27
N GLY A 45 9.81 13.10 79.37
CA GLY A 45 9.84 11.63 79.34
C GLY A 45 10.61 11.00 80.50
N LEU A 46 10.78 9.68 80.44
CA LEU A 46 11.50 8.89 81.44
C LEU A 46 12.85 8.43 80.88
N ILE A 47 13.95 8.82 81.53
CA ILE A 47 15.28 8.27 81.24
C ILE A 47 15.50 7.03 82.11
N ILE A 48 15.69 5.89 81.47
CA ILE A 48 15.98 4.60 82.10
C ILE A 48 17.50 4.48 82.38
N PRO A 49 17.94 3.80 83.46
CA PRO A 49 19.35 3.56 83.74
C PRO A 49 20.10 2.93 82.55
N LYS A 50 21.31 3.45 82.29
CA LYS A 50 22.18 3.00 81.20
C LYS A 50 23.36 2.18 81.76
N LEU A 51 23.59 1.00 81.22
CA LEU A 51 24.71 0.10 81.55
C LEU A 51 25.29 -0.48 80.25
N SER A 52 26.58 -0.80 80.17
CA SER A 52 27.11 -1.56 79.03
C SER A 52 26.58 -3.00 79.05
N GLY A 53 26.57 -3.68 77.90
CA GLY A 53 26.17 -5.09 77.83
C GLY A 53 27.01 -5.98 78.76
N ASP A 54 28.32 -5.75 78.83
CA ASP A 54 29.23 -6.49 79.72
C ASP A 54 28.96 -6.24 81.22
N ASN A 55 28.53 -5.02 81.59
CA ASN A 55 28.14 -4.72 82.98
C ASN A 55 26.85 -5.46 83.34
N ILE A 56 25.90 -5.52 82.41
CA ILE A 56 24.65 -6.28 82.60
C ILE A 56 24.97 -7.78 82.69
N HIS A 57 25.88 -8.29 81.85
CA HIS A 57 26.38 -9.66 81.93
C HIS A 57 26.96 -9.97 83.30
N THR A 58 27.92 -9.16 83.76
CA THR A 58 28.60 -9.35 85.05
C THR A 58 27.61 -9.33 86.22
N ALA A 59 26.68 -8.38 86.22
CA ALA A 59 25.64 -8.30 87.24
C ALA A 59 24.69 -9.52 87.20
N THR A 60 24.36 -10.02 86.00
CA THR A 60 23.51 -11.20 85.84
C THR A 60 24.22 -12.49 86.27
N ALA A 61 25.50 -12.64 85.93
CA ALA A 61 26.33 -13.76 86.36
C ALA A 61 26.52 -13.80 87.89
N ASN A 62 26.58 -12.62 88.53
CA ASN A 62 26.62 -12.48 89.99
C ASN A 62 25.24 -12.56 90.68
N ALA A 63 24.20 -12.97 89.94
CA ALA A 63 22.81 -13.10 90.43
C ALA A 63 22.22 -11.81 91.03
N VAL A 64 22.71 -10.64 90.61
CA VAL A 64 22.15 -9.33 91.00
C VAL A 64 20.75 -9.12 90.40
N TYR A 65 20.50 -9.72 89.23
CA TYR A 65 19.20 -9.74 88.58
C TYR A 65 18.55 -11.13 88.72
N GLY A 66 17.59 -11.25 89.65
CA GLY A 66 16.85 -12.49 89.91
C GLY A 66 15.34 -12.33 89.72
N ALA A 67 14.55 -13.28 90.23
CA ALA A 67 13.09 -13.30 90.04
C ALA A 67 12.39 -12.00 90.50
N ALA A 68 12.90 -11.34 91.54
CA ALA A 68 12.36 -10.09 92.05
C ALA A 68 12.58 -8.89 91.11
N GLN A 69 13.53 -9.00 90.17
CA GLN A 69 13.90 -7.97 89.20
C GLN A 69 13.20 -8.15 87.84
N LYS A 70 12.31 -9.14 87.70
CA LYS A 70 11.51 -9.33 86.49
C LYS A 70 10.69 -8.07 86.16
N GLY A 71 10.74 -7.65 84.91
CA GLY A 71 10.05 -6.48 84.36
C GLY A 71 10.86 -5.19 84.43
N LEU A 72 12.06 -5.19 85.04
CA LEU A 72 12.90 -4.00 85.03
C LEU A 72 13.47 -3.75 83.63
N ILE A 73 13.62 -2.47 83.28
CA ILE A 73 14.12 -2.04 81.99
C ILE A 73 15.47 -1.36 82.20
N VAL A 74 16.43 -1.66 81.34
CA VAL A 74 17.70 -0.95 81.22
C VAL A 74 17.94 -0.59 79.77
N TYR A 75 18.75 0.43 79.53
CA TYR A 75 19.33 0.66 78.22
C TYR A 75 20.76 0.10 78.22
N ALA A 76 20.99 -0.94 77.42
CA ALA A 76 22.33 -1.43 77.14
C ALA A 76 23.03 -0.43 76.21
N SER A 77 24.10 0.22 76.67
CA SER A 77 24.84 1.19 75.87
C SER A 77 25.75 0.57 74.80
N SER A 78 25.97 -0.74 74.87
CA SER A 78 26.73 -1.56 73.91
C SER A 78 26.22 -3.01 73.95
N ALA A 79 26.64 -3.83 72.98
CA ALA A 79 26.47 -5.28 73.08
C ALA A 79 27.22 -5.85 74.30
N ASP A 80 26.76 -7.00 74.80
CA ASP A 80 27.56 -7.94 75.58
C ASP A 80 28.57 -8.58 74.61
N THR A 81 29.84 -8.55 74.98
CA THR A 81 30.92 -9.10 74.15
C THR A 81 30.94 -10.62 74.14
N ASN A 82 30.36 -11.27 75.15
CA ASN A 82 30.22 -12.73 75.25
C ASN A 82 28.79 -13.13 75.66
N PRO A 83 27.79 -12.87 74.80
CA PRO A 83 26.37 -13.04 75.13
C PRO A 83 26.04 -14.51 75.35
N THR A 84 25.73 -14.87 76.59
CA THR A 84 25.40 -16.24 76.98
C THR A 84 24.35 -16.24 78.10
N GLY A 85 23.63 -17.36 78.23
CA GLY A 85 22.57 -17.50 79.23
C GLY A 85 21.56 -16.35 79.19
N ALA A 86 21.36 -15.69 80.32
CA ALA A 86 20.37 -14.62 80.46
C ALA A 86 20.70 -13.35 79.65
N THR A 87 21.95 -13.07 79.26
CA THR A 87 22.29 -11.92 78.40
C THR A 87 22.44 -12.27 76.93
N ALA A 88 22.10 -13.49 76.52
CA ALA A 88 22.25 -13.98 75.14
C ALA A 88 21.67 -13.03 74.07
N ASN A 89 20.62 -12.27 74.40
CA ASN A 89 19.97 -11.38 73.44
C ASN A 89 20.54 -9.95 73.42
N ILE A 90 21.48 -9.59 74.30
CA ILE A 90 22.08 -8.24 74.34
C ILE A 90 23.21 -8.14 73.30
N THR A 91 22.88 -8.31 72.02
CA THR A 91 23.88 -8.35 70.93
C THR A 91 24.17 -6.97 70.32
N ALA A 92 23.49 -5.92 70.80
CA ALA A 92 23.71 -4.54 70.39
C ALA A 92 23.18 -3.56 71.45
N ALA A 93 23.59 -2.29 71.37
CA ALA A 93 22.99 -1.24 72.17
C ALA A 93 21.47 -1.15 71.94
N GLY A 94 20.70 -0.87 72.98
CA GLY A 94 19.25 -0.81 72.92
C GLY A 94 18.56 -0.92 74.27
N TYR A 95 17.23 -0.78 74.29
CA TYR A 95 16.43 -1.03 75.48
C TYR A 95 16.19 -2.53 75.66
N TYR A 96 16.37 -3.01 76.88
CA TYR A 96 16.11 -4.40 77.25
C TYR A 96 15.32 -4.44 78.54
N TYR A 97 14.39 -5.39 78.65
CA TYR A 97 13.73 -5.72 79.91
C TYR A 97 14.10 -7.12 80.36
N PHE A 98 14.22 -7.33 81.66
CA PHE A 98 14.51 -8.65 82.22
C PHE A 98 13.21 -9.44 82.40
N ASP A 99 13.04 -10.59 81.76
CA ASP A 99 11.80 -11.39 81.83
C ASP A 99 11.79 -12.40 83.00
N GLY A 100 12.85 -12.38 83.82
CA GLY A 100 13.09 -13.31 84.93
C GLY A 100 14.05 -14.45 84.60
N GLY A 101 14.31 -14.71 83.31
CA GLY A 101 15.28 -15.71 82.84
C GLY A 101 16.28 -15.17 81.81
N ALA A 102 15.88 -14.19 81.00
CA ALA A 102 16.72 -13.53 80.02
C ALA A 102 16.37 -12.04 79.87
N TRP A 103 17.34 -11.30 79.35
CA TRP A 103 17.15 -9.95 78.87
C TRP A 103 16.54 -10.00 77.48
N GLN A 104 15.38 -9.37 77.31
CA GLN A 104 14.66 -9.31 76.06
C GLN A 104 14.77 -7.91 75.49
N LYS A 105 15.13 -7.81 74.21
CA LYS A 105 15.22 -6.51 73.53
C LYS A 105 13.81 -5.94 73.40
N VAL A 106 13.58 -4.75 73.93
CA VAL A 106 12.36 -3.98 73.65
C VAL A 106 12.47 -3.53 72.20
N MET A 107 11.65 -4.10 71.32
CA MET A 107 11.76 -3.97 69.85
C MET A 107 11.99 -2.53 69.40
N THR A 108 12.85 -2.36 68.39
CA THR A 108 13.12 -1.08 67.71
C THR A 108 12.80 -1.20 66.22
N GLY A 109 11.51 -1.26 65.87
CA GLY A 109 11.02 -0.99 64.52
C GLY A 109 10.59 -2.18 63.64
N SER A 110 9.48 -1.94 62.92
CA SER A 110 8.75 -2.73 61.91
C SER A 110 8.18 -4.09 62.34
N LEU A 111 6.86 -4.16 62.51
CA LEU A 111 6.11 -5.41 62.58
C LEU A 111 6.21 -6.11 61.22
N ALA A 112 7.05 -7.14 61.10
CA ALA A 112 6.82 -8.15 60.08
C ALA A 112 5.48 -8.83 60.43
N ASN A 113 4.45 -8.63 59.59
CA ASN A 113 3.15 -9.27 59.79
C ASN A 113 3.36 -10.80 59.81
N ALA A 114 3.04 -11.46 60.93
CA ALA A 114 3.28 -12.88 61.13
C ALA A 114 2.54 -13.77 60.10
N ASP A 115 1.52 -13.25 59.40
CA ASP A 115 0.82 -13.95 58.32
C ASP A 115 1.70 -14.27 57.11
N LEU A 116 2.82 -13.57 56.91
CA LEU A 116 3.67 -13.75 55.72
C LEU A 116 4.51 -15.04 55.76
N ALA A 117 4.64 -15.68 56.93
CA ALA A 117 5.40 -16.93 57.11
C ALA A 117 4.52 -18.16 57.36
N ALA A 118 3.24 -17.98 57.73
CA ALA A 118 2.34 -19.07 58.13
C ALA A 118 1.31 -19.50 57.07
N GLY A 119 1.20 -18.81 55.92
CA GLY A 119 0.35 -19.26 54.81
C GLY A 119 -1.16 -19.24 55.10
N VAL A 120 -1.62 -18.35 55.98
CA VAL A 120 -3.05 -18.21 56.28
C VAL A 120 -3.65 -17.13 55.37
N GLY A 121 -4.10 -17.54 54.17
CA GLY A 121 -4.96 -16.76 53.27
C GLY A 121 -4.31 -16.21 51.99
N GLY A 122 -4.70 -16.76 50.82
CA GLY A 122 -4.37 -16.22 49.47
C GLY A 122 -5.02 -14.85 49.20
N ILE A 123 -4.70 -14.08 48.15
CA ILE A 123 -4.25 -14.39 46.77
C ILE A 123 -2.84 -13.80 46.45
N TYR A 124 -2.10 -13.26 47.43
CA TYR A 124 -0.75 -12.72 47.17
C TYR A 124 0.27 -12.93 48.32
N LYS A 125 0.35 -14.15 48.88
CA LYS A 125 1.59 -14.91 49.17
C LYS A 125 1.35 -16.10 50.13
N GLY A 126 1.81 -17.28 49.72
CA GLY A 126 1.75 -18.55 50.47
C GLY A 126 0.67 -19.51 49.95
N SER A 127 0.95 -20.82 50.01
CA SER A 127 -0.03 -21.87 49.72
C SER A 127 -1.07 -21.95 50.85
N GLY A 128 -2.36 -21.84 50.54
CA GLY A 128 -3.44 -21.94 51.52
C GLY A 128 -4.83 -21.79 50.88
N SER A 129 -5.88 -22.22 51.59
CA SER A 129 -7.28 -22.07 51.15
C SER A 129 -7.78 -20.65 51.37
N LEU A 130 -8.68 -20.17 50.51
CA LEU A 130 -9.44 -18.94 50.78
C LEU A 130 -10.42 -19.19 51.94
N SER A 131 -10.56 -18.23 52.84
CA SER A 131 -11.51 -18.30 53.97
C SER A 131 -12.93 -17.84 53.61
N GLY A 132 -13.13 -17.36 52.38
CA GLY A 132 -14.41 -16.94 51.82
C GLY A 132 -14.29 -16.52 50.35
N ASN A 133 -15.42 -16.21 49.71
CA ASN A 133 -15.43 -15.71 48.34
C ASN A 133 -14.61 -14.42 48.24
N THR A 134 -13.67 -14.37 47.30
CA THR A 134 -12.83 -13.18 47.07
C THR A 134 -13.08 -12.63 45.68
N THR A 135 -13.40 -11.33 45.59
CA THR A 135 -13.58 -10.63 44.32
C THR A 135 -12.38 -9.71 44.06
N VAL A 136 -11.71 -9.86 42.92
CA VAL A 136 -10.65 -8.95 42.47
C VAL A 136 -11.26 -7.91 41.52
N THR A 137 -11.50 -6.69 42.01
CA THR A 137 -12.00 -5.57 41.18
C THR A 137 -10.83 -4.83 40.53
N GLN A 138 -10.72 -4.88 39.19
CA GLN A 138 -9.57 -4.33 38.46
C GLN A 138 -9.69 -2.84 38.05
N GLY A 139 -10.91 -2.30 37.98
CA GLY A 139 -11.13 -0.91 37.52
C GLY A 139 -10.65 -0.72 36.07
N ALA A 140 -9.85 0.32 35.82
CA ALA A 140 -9.21 0.58 34.51
C ALA A 140 -7.89 -0.19 34.30
N SER A 141 -7.40 -0.91 35.31
CA SER A 141 -6.13 -1.64 35.29
C SER A 141 -6.33 -3.09 34.84
N THR A 142 -5.24 -3.79 34.50
CA THR A 142 -5.27 -5.21 34.11
C THR A 142 -4.53 -6.10 35.12
N LEU A 143 -5.07 -7.28 35.40
CA LEU A 143 -4.43 -8.39 36.09
C LEU A 143 -3.81 -9.33 35.04
N ALA A 144 -2.48 -9.39 35.00
CA ALA A 144 -1.74 -10.22 34.04
C ALA A 144 -1.01 -11.37 34.75
N PHE A 145 -1.11 -12.58 34.21
CA PHE A 145 -0.29 -13.73 34.58
C PHE A 145 0.76 -13.96 33.49
N THR A 146 2.03 -13.72 33.81
CA THR A 146 3.16 -13.90 32.89
C THR A 146 3.94 -15.16 33.28
N SER A 147 3.64 -16.28 32.62
CA SER A 147 4.30 -17.57 32.84
C SER A 147 4.98 -18.05 31.58
N THR A 148 6.12 -18.71 31.71
CA THR A 148 6.82 -19.40 30.60
C THR A 148 6.75 -20.92 30.73
N ALA A 149 5.94 -21.43 31.65
CA ALA A 149 5.82 -22.84 31.94
C ALA A 149 4.59 -23.48 31.27
N THR A 150 4.67 -24.79 31.03
CA THR A 150 3.48 -25.62 30.77
C THR A 150 2.59 -25.60 32.01
N ASN A 151 1.26 -25.51 31.86
CA ASN A 151 0.31 -25.38 32.97
C ASN A 151 0.59 -24.17 33.89
N GLY A 152 1.09 -23.07 33.31
CA GLY A 152 1.53 -21.87 34.03
C GLY A 152 0.41 -21.07 34.68
N PHE A 153 -0.82 -21.24 34.22
CA PHE A 153 -2.04 -20.80 34.89
C PHE A 153 -3.04 -21.95 34.81
N SER A 154 -3.50 -22.45 35.96
CA SER A 154 -4.34 -23.64 35.99
C SER A 154 -5.45 -23.56 37.02
N VAL A 155 -6.62 -24.06 36.66
CA VAL A 155 -7.70 -24.39 37.59
C VAL A 155 -7.70 -25.91 37.75
N ASP A 156 -7.43 -26.38 38.97
CA ASP A 156 -7.41 -27.81 39.32
C ASP A 156 -6.57 -28.67 38.35
N GLY A 157 -5.42 -28.13 37.90
CA GLY A 157 -4.50 -28.79 36.98
C GLY A 157 -5.09 -28.99 35.58
N THR A 158 -5.88 -30.04 35.38
CA THR A 158 -6.41 -30.43 34.07
C THR A 158 -7.68 -29.68 33.68
N THR A 159 -8.52 -29.23 34.62
CA THR A 159 -9.85 -28.65 34.30
C THR A 159 -9.75 -27.46 33.35
N LEU A 160 -8.85 -26.51 33.64
CA LEU A 160 -8.40 -25.51 32.69
C LEU A 160 -6.90 -25.32 32.89
N SER A 161 -6.14 -25.49 31.82
CA SER A 161 -4.69 -25.39 31.82
C SER A 161 -4.25 -24.43 30.72
N VAL A 162 -3.45 -23.44 31.06
CA VAL A 162 -2.73 -22.62 30.09
C VAL A 162 -1.30 -23.10 30.04
N ASP A 163 -0.95 -23.77 28.94
CA ASP A 163 0.42 -24.09 28.57
C ASP A 163 1.03 -22.86 27.90
N ALA A 164 1.57 -21.97 28.74
CA ALA A 164 2.15 -20.71 28.32
C ALA A 164 3.51 -20.90 27.60
N ALA A 165 4.20 -22.02 27.83
CA ALA A 165 5.43 -22.36 27.12
C ALA A 165 5.21 -22.58 25.61
N ASN A 166 4.03 -23.12 25.24
CA ASN A 166 3.72 -23.51 23.87
C ASN A 166 2.53 -22.74 23.27
N ASN A 167 1.99 -21.75 23.99
CA ASN A 167 0.83 -20.94 23.58
C ASN A 167 -0.44 -21.79 23.37
N ARG A 168 -0.76 -22.69 24.31
CA ARG A 168 -1.90 -23.62 24.20
C ARG A 168 -2.79 -23.58 25.43
N VAL A 169 -4.07 -23.88 25.22
CA VAL A 169 -5.07 -24.04 26.26
C VAL A 169 -5.56 -25.48 26.27
N GLY A 170 -5.43 -26.14 27.41
CA GLY A 170 -6.02 -27.43 27.68
C GLY A 170 -7.28 -27.27 28.53
N ILE A 171 -8.33 -27.99 28.19
CA ILE A 171 -9.52 -28.19 29.03
C ILE A 171 -9.64 -29.69 29.22
N GLY A 172 -9.51 -30.19 30.44
CA GLY A 172 -9.35 -31.61 30.77
C GLY A 172 -7.96 -32.21 30.47
N THR A 173 -6.96 -31.39 30.11
CA THR A 173 -5.56 -31.84 29.91
C THR A 173 -4.56 -30.73 30.23
N THR A 174 -3.40 -31.09 30.79
CA THR A 174 -2.26 -30.19 31.04
C THR A 174 -1.22 -30.22 29.93
N THR A 175 -1.35 -31.14 28.97
CA THR A 175 -0.47 -31.30 27.80
C THR A 175 -1.27 -31.13 26.52
N PRO A 176 -1.86 -29.94 26.30
CA PRO A 176 -2.64 -29.70 25.11
C PRO A 176 -1.77 -29.97 23.87
N SER A 177 -2.20 -30.80 22.92
CA SER A 177 -1.44 -31.06 21.68
C SER A 177 -1.82 -30.09 20.56
N ALA A 178 -2.82 -29.24 20.80
CA ALA A 178 -3.31 -28.19 19.93
C ALA A 178 -3.54 -26.90 20.72
N MET A 179 -3.74 -25.77 20.03
CA MET A 179 -3.96 -24.47 20.66
C MET A 179 -5.16 -24.45 21.63
N LEU A 180 -6.22 -25.19 21.31
CA LEU A 180 -7.29 -25.53 22.25
C LEU A 180 -7.47 -27.04 22.20
N HIS A 181 -7.01 -27.72 23.25
CA HIS A 181 -7.20 -29.16 23.42
C HIS A 181 -8.23 -29.37 24.52
N VAL A 182 -9.49 -29.55 24.11
CA VAL A 182 -10.51 -30.06 25.03
C VAL A 182 -10.39 -31.58 25.03
N TYR A 183 -9.83 -32.10 26.10
CA TYR A 183 -9.67 -33.51 26.35
C TYR A 183 -10.70 -33.93 27.40
N GLY A 184 -11.81 -34.45 26.92
CA GLY A 184 -12.80 -35.08 27.77
C GLY A 184 -12.42 -36.53 28.06
N THR A 185 -12.67 -37.01 29.28
CA THR A 185 -12.79 -38.47 29.48
C THR A 185 -14.16 -38.92 29.00
N SER A 186 -14.34 -40.21 28.69
CA SER A 186 -15.55 -40.73 28.03
C SER A 186 -16.86 -40.14 28.57
N GLY A 187 -17.65 -39.48 27.71
CA GLY A 187 -18.92 -38.83 28.05
C GLY A 187 -18.87 -37.30 28.05
N ASP A 188 -17.68 -36.71 28.07
CA ASP A 188 -17.50 -35.26 27.99
C ASP A 188 -17.51 -34.79 26.54
N HIS A 189 -18.40 -33.84 26.24
CA HIS A 189 -18.52 -33.20 24.94
C HIS A 189 -18.33 -31.69 25.05
N ILE A 190 -17.80 -31.05 24.00
CA ILE A 190 -17.91 -29.60 23.86
C ILE A 190 -19.38 -29.30 23.58
N ARG A 191 -20.11 -28.90 24.62
CA ARG A 191 -21.52 -28.53 24.55
C ARG A 191 -21.62 -27.05 24.18
N LEU A 192 -22.17 -26.72 23.01
CA LEU A 192 -22.47 -25.34 22.62
C LEU A 192 -23.99 -25.16 22.62
N THR A 193 -24.53 -24.67 23.74
CA THR A 193 -25.96 -24.44 23.90
C THR A 193 -26.32 -22.97 23.78
N ASN A 194 -27.47 -22.66 23.20
CA ASN A 194 -28.21 -21.43 23.52
C ASN A 194 -29.55 -21.81 24.19
N SER A 195 -30.33 -20.84 24.66
CA SER A 195 -31.58 -21.09 25.38
C SER A 195 -32.68 -21.79 24.56
N ALA A 196 -32.48 -22.05 23.27
CA ALA A 196 -33.49 -22.61 22.36
C ALA A 196 -33.06 -23.88 21.59
N SER A 197 -31.78 -24.27 21.55
CA SER A 197 -31.31 -25.47 20.83
C SER A 197 -29.92 -25.95 21.30
N ASP A 198 -29.68 -27.25 21.12
CA ASP A 198 -28.55 -27.97 21.70
C ASP A 198 -27.73 -28.67 20.59
N TRP A 199 -26.55 -28.14 20.23
CA TRP A 199 -25.65 -28.73 19.23
C TRP A 199 -24.29 -29.06 19.87
N ALA A 200 -23.94 -30.35 19.87
CA ALA A 200 -22.63 -30.83 20.32
C ALA A 200 -21.64 -30.88 19.16
N LEU A 201 -20.46 -30.29 19.32
CA LEU A 201 -19.36 -30.35 18.35
C LEU A 201 -18.28 -31.31 18.85
N GLY A 202 -18.19 -32.47 18.22
CA GLY A 202 -17.01 -33.33 18.27
C GLY A 202 -16.26 -33.25 16.95
N SER A 203 -14.94 -33.00 16.99
CA SER A 203 -14.08 -33.39 15.89
C SER A 203 -13.46 -34.73 16.21
N GLU A 204 -13.53 -35.68 15.31
CA GLU A 204 -12.34 -36.48 15.04
C GLU A 204 -11.64 -35.76 13.87
N ASN A 205 -10.34 -35.46 13.97
CA ASN A 205 -9.54 -35.07 12.77
C ASN A 205 -9.26 -36.35 11.96
N ALA A 206 -8.52 -36.48 10.86
CA ALA A 206 -7.36 -35.77 10.39
C ALA A 206 -7.13 -36.13 8.95
N GLY A 207 -6.30 -35.32 8.31
CA GLY A 207 -5.53 -35.74 7.16
C GLY A 207 -6.03 -35.20 5.83
N GLY A 208 -6.27 -33.89 5.74
CA GLY A 208 -6.21 -33.14 4.48
C GLY A 208 -7.34 -33.34 3.47
N GLN A 209 -8.20 -32.32 3.31
CA GLN A 209 -8.41 -31.55 2.06
C GLN A 209 -9.70 -30.70 2.15
N ASN A 210 -9.52 -29.40 1.88
CA ASN A 210 -10.43 -28.31 1.49
C ASN A 210 -11.96 -28.45 1.69
N GLY A 211 -12.56 -27.44 2.35
CA GLY A 211 -13.99 -27.14 2.16
C GLY A 211 -14.58 -26.03 3.03
N ILE A 212 -14.56 -24.79 2.51
CA ILE A 212 -15.57 -23.70 2.54
C ILE A 212 -16.26 -23.33 3.89
N PRO A 213 -16.17 -22.05 4.35
CA PRO A 213 -16.94 -21.54 5.49
C PRO A 213 -18.46 -21.58 5.23
N GLY A 214 -19.24 -22.13 6.17
CA GLY A 214 -20.70 -22.09 6.13
C GLY A 214 -21.42 -23.43 6.14
N GLN A 215 -20.70 -24.55 6.13
CA GLN A 215 -21.30 -25.88 6.28
C GLN A 215 -20.81 -26.51 7.59
N SER A 216 -21.56 -26.32 8.67
CA SER A 216 -21.35 -27.05 9.93
C SER A 216 -21.86 -28.47 9.75
N SER A 217 -21.13 -29.27 8.98
CA SER A 217 -21.44 -30.69 8.92
C SER A 217 -20.94 -31.36 10.18
N PHE A 218 -21.80 -32.16 10.82
CA PHE A 218 -21.34 -33.14 11.79
C PHE A 218 -20.47 -34.15 11.03
N ASN A 219 -19.16 -34.10 11.27
CA ASN A 219 -18.17 -34.92 10.59
C ASN A 219 -17.47 -35.83 11.60
N ILE A 220 -17.58 -37.14 11.39
CA ILE A 220 -16.68 -38.12 12.04
C ILE A 220 -15.54 -38.37 11.05
N THR A 221 -14.37 -37.81 11.29
CA THR A 221 -13.19 -37.97 10.41
C THR A 221 -12.22 -38.98 11.04
N ASP A 222 -11.55 -39.82 10.26
CA ASP A 222 -10.46 -40.67 10.78
C ASP A 222 -9.16 -39.85 10.94
N ARG A 223 -8.57 -39.77 12.16
CA ARG A 223 -7.32 -38.99 12.44
C ARG A 223 -6.08 -39.54 11.76
N VAL A 224 -6.17 -40.70 11.14
CA VAL A 224 -5.00 -41.36 10.59
C VAL A 224 -5.00 -41.32 9.05
N ASN A 225 -6.17 -41.16 8.41
CA ASN A 225 -6.32 -41.42 6.96
C ASN A 225 -6.96 -40.31 6.11
N GLY A 226 -7.48 -39.22 6.67
CA GLY A 226 -8.10 -38.14 5.86
C GLY A 226 -9.60 -38.24 5.63
N VAL A 227 -10.23 -39.32 6.10
CA VAL A 227 -11.48 -39.81 5.52
C VAL A 227 -12.71 -39.49 6.39
N ARG A 228 -13.76 -38.89 5.81
CA ARG A 228 -14.98 -38.39 6.50
C ARG A 228 -16.09 -39.45 6.62
N ARG A 229 -16.01 -40.34 7.61
CA ARG A 229 -16.90 -41.52 7.77
C ARG A 229 -18.40 -41.20 7.76
N MET A 230 -18.80 -40.05 8.26
CA MET A 230 -20.16 -39.57 8.19
C MET A 230 -20.15 -38.05 8.08
N THR A 231 -20.95 -37.52 7.16
CA THR A 231 -21.20 -36.10 6.95
C THR A 231 -22.70 -35.90 6.91
N ILE A 232 -23.25 -35.25 7.92
CA ILE A 232 -24.58 -34.64 7.83
C ILE A 232 -24.39 -33.25 7.26
N GLY A 233 -24.79 -33.02 6.01
CA GLY A 233 -24.74 -31.74 5.35
C GLY A 233 -25.82 -30.79 5.84
N VAL A 234 -25.57 -29.49 5.72
CA VAL A 234 -26.56 -28.42 6.03
C VAL A 234 -27.68 -28.35 4.98
N ASP A 235 -27.51 -29.04 3.86
CA ASP A 235 -28.44 -29.23 2.75
C ASP A 235 -29.39 -30.43 2.99
N ASN A 236 -29.48 -30.91 4.23
CA ASN A 236 -30.17 -32.13 4.63
C ASN A 236 -29.60 -33.40 3.96
N SER A 237 -28.39 -33.33 3.38
CA SER A 237 -27.74 -34.52 2.84
C SER A 237 -27.18 -35.38 3.97
N PHE A 238 -27.30 -36.69 3.80
CA PHE A 238 -26.65 -37.68 4.66
C PHE A 238 -25.69 -38.46 3.81
N ARG A 239 -24.40 -38.33 4.11
CA ARG A 239 -23.31 -38.97 3.37
C ARG A 239 -22.52 -39.84 4.33
N LEU A 240 -22.30 -41.11 3.95
CA LEU A 240 -21.41 -42.03 4.65
C LEU A 240 -20.13 -42.18 3.83
N GLY A 241 -19.00 -41.78 4.41
CA GLY A 241 -17.77 -41.53 3.66
C GLY A 241 -16.49 -41.98 4.35
N GLY A 242 -16.33 -43.23 4.76
CA GLY A 242 -15.00 -43.70 5.15
C GLY A 242 -14.93 -45.15 5.59
N ASN A 243 -14.13 -45.93 4.83
CA ASN A 243 -13.98 -47.38 4.86
C ASN A 243 -15.17 -48.22 4.33
N ILE A 244 -15.70 -47.82 3.17
CA ILE A 244 -16.16 -48.76 2.13
C ILE A 244 -15.58 -48.24 0.78
N ALA A 245 -14.27 -48.47 0.58
CA ALA A 245 -13.44 -48.20 -0.60
C ALA A 245 -13.25 -46.73 -1.10
N VAL A 246 -12.01 -46.43 -1.48
CA VAL A 246 -11.49 -45.12 -1.90
C VAL A 246 -12.18 -44.56 -3.16
N GLY A 247 -12.65 -43.30 -3.10
CA GLY A 247 -12.92 -42.47 -4.28
C GLY A 247 -14.30 -41.81 -4.37
N ASN A 248 -15.39 -42.47 -3.96
CA ASN A 248 -16.77 -41.94 -3.97
C ASN A 248 -17.51 -42.38 -2.69
N ALA A 249 -18.57 -41.69 -2.24
CA ALA A 249 -19.38 -42.12 -1.10
C ALA A 249 -20.07 -43.45 -1.41
N ALA A 250 -20.04 -44.36 -0.45
CA ALA A 250 -20.70 -45.65 -0.55
C ALA A 250 -22.23 -45.51 -0.58
N LEU A 251 -22.77 -44.56 0.18
CA LEU A 251 -24.16 -44.13 0.16
C LEU A 251 -24.22 -42.60 0.31
N SER A 252 -24.90 -41.95 -0.64
CA SER A 252 -25.15 -40.51 -0.66
C SER A 252 -26.65 -40.28 -0.74
N ILE A 253 -27.23 -39.58 0.24
CA ILE A 253 -28.60 -39.07 0.13
C ILE A 253 -28.50 -37.57 -0.13
N ASP A 254 -28.88 -37.16 -1.33
CA ASP A 254 -28.88 -35.78 -1.77
C ASP A 254 -30.25 -35.15 -1.48
N GLY A 255 -30.39 -34.57 -0.29
CA GLY A 255 -31.62 -33.94 0.19
C GLY A 255 -32.22 -32.90 -0.76
N PRO A 256 -31.44 -31.97 -1.37
CA PRO A 256 -31.98 -30.94 -2.25
C PRO A 256 -32.58 -31.48 -3.55
N THR A 257 -32.07 -32.59 -4.07
CA THR A 257 -32.55 -33.17 -5.33
C THR A 257 -33.43 -34.41 -5.12
N ASN A 258 -33.63 -34.84 -3.86
CA ASN A 258 -34.34 -36.06 -3.48
C ASN A 258 -33.78 -37.32 -4.13
N LYS A 259 -32.45 -37.43 -4.21
CA LYS A 259 -31.78 -38.55 -4.88
C LYS A 259 -30.95 -39.38 -3.91
N VAL A 260 -30.84 -40.67 -4.20
CA VAL A 260 -29.99 -41.61 -3.47
C VAL A 260 -28.93 -42.15 -4.43
N GLY A 261 -27.68 -42.00 -4.06
CA GLY A 261 -26.51 -42.54 -4.75
C GLY A 261 -25.91 -43.70 -3.97
N ILE A 262 -25.54 -44.78 -4.65
CA ILE A 262 -24.70 -45.84 -4.10
C ILE A 262 -23.42 -45.87 -4.94
N GLY A 263 -22.26 -45.64 -4.32
CA GLY A 263 -20.97 -45.53 -5.02
C GLY A 263 -20.77 -44.24 -5.84
N ILE A 264 -21.66 -43.24 -5.66
CA ILE A 264 -21.65 -41.96 -6.39
C ILE A 264 -22.11 -40.80 -5.48
N ASN A 265 -21.43 -39.65 -5.58
CA ASN A 265 -21.68 -38.48 -4.72
C ASN A 265 -22.73 -37.51 -5.27
N VAL A 266 -22.94 -37.52 -6.59
CA VAL A 266 -23.92 -36.68 -7.28
C VAL A 266 -24.77 -37.59 -8.17
N PRO A 267 -25.86 -38.14 -7.63
CA PRO A 267 -26.74 -39.03 -8.39
C PRO A 267 -27.37 -38.29 -9.58
N ASN A 268 -27.30 -38.89 -10.77
CA ASN A 268 -27.97 -38.34 -11.95
C ASN A 268 -29.47 -38.69 -11.99
N ALA A 269 -29.88 -39.73 -11.25
CA ALA A 269 -31.26 -40.19 -11.12
C ALA A 269 -31.69 -40.29 -9.64
N THR A 270 -32.99 -40.49 -9.41
CA THR A 270 -33.57 -40.66 -8.06
C THR A 270 -32.91 -41.79 -7.27
N LEU A 271 -32.54 -42.89 -7.94
CA LEU A 271 -31.62 -43.90 -7.43
C LEU A 271 -30.52 -44.10 -8.48
N ASP A 272 -29.28 -43.77 -8.14
CA ASP A 272 -28.11 -43.93 -9.02
C ASP A 272 -27.11 -44.88 -8.35
N VAL A 273 -26.89 -46.05 -8.94
CA VAL A 273 -25.98 -47.07 -8.42
C VAL A 273 -24.80 -47.18 -9.37
N LYS A 274 -23.64 -46.68 -8.94
CA LYS A 274 -22.40 -46.72 -9.69
C LYS A 274 -21.53 -47.89 -9.21
N ALA A 275 -21.03 -48.68 -10.15
CA ALA A 275 -20.09 -49.76 -9.85
C ALA A 275 -18.80 -49.22 -9.21
N ALA A 276 -18.30 -49.93 -8.19
CA ALA A 276 -17.10 -49.56 -7.45
C ALA A 276 -15.80 -49.77 -8.26
N SER A 277 -15.82 -50.64 -9.27
CA SER A 277 -14.70 -50.93 -10.16
C SER A 277 -15.17 -51.16 -11.60
N ASN A 278 -14.24 -51.19 -12.55
CA ASN A 278 -14.49 -51.52 -13.95
C ASN A 278 -14.70 -53.04 -14.20
N GLY A 279 -15.45 -53.72 -13.33
CA GLY A 279 -15.93 -55.10 -13.54
C GLY A 279 -15.10 -56.21 -12.89
N SER A 280 -14.39 -55.92 -11.79
CA SER A 280 -13.59 -56.94 -11.07
C SER A 280 -14.34 -57.64 -9.93
N THR A 281 -15.55 -57.18 -9.59
CA THR A 281 -16.43 -57.82 -8.60
C THR A 281 -17.84 -58.00 -9.18
N PRO A 282 -18.67 -58.93 -8.69
CA PRO A 282 -20.06 -58.99 -9.11
C PRO A 282 -20.83 -57.74 -8.65
N GLU A 283 -21.07 -56.78 -9.55
CA GLU A 283 -21.85 -55.58 -9.28
C GLU A 283 -23.27 -55.67 -9.85
N GLY A 284 -24.28 -55.07 -9.19
CA GLY A 284 -25.65 -55.01 -9.70
C GLY A 284 -26.72 -54.80 -8.64
N ILE A 285 -27.97 -54.64 -9.08
CA ILE A 285 -29.16 -54.58 -8.21
C ILE A 285 -29.88 -55.92 -8.28
N ILE A 286 -30.01 -56.60 -7.15
CA ILE A 286 -30.78 -57.84 -7.06
C ILE A 286 -32.20 -57.50 -6.61
N ALA A 287 -33.18 -57.75 -7.47
CA ALA A 287 -34.60 -57.60 -7.11
C ALA A 287 -35.06 -58.67 -6.11
N PRO A 288 -36.09 -58.39 -5.29
CA PRO A 288 -36.69 -59.39 -4.40
C PRO A 288 -37.11 -60.66 -5.15
N ARG A 289 -36.80 -61.83 -4.59
CA ARG A 289 -37.11 -63.14 -5.19
C ARG A 289 -38.41 -63.70 -4.64
N LEU A 290 -39.41 -63.89 -5.48
CA LEU A 290 -40.72 -64.43 -5.10
C LEU A 290 -41.10 -65.61 -5.98
N SER A 291 -41.80 -66.62 -5.45
CA SER A 291 -42.45 -67.62 -6.31
C SER A 291 -43.74 -67.03 -6.89
N LEU A 292 -44.26 -67.63 -7.97
CA LEU A 292 -45.59 -67.30 -8.50
C LEU A 292 -46.66 -67.35 -7.41
N THR A 293 -46.65 -68.41 -6.59
CA THR A 293 -47.59 -68.58 -5.49
C THR A 293 -47.48 -67.49 -4.43
N ALA A 294 -46.25 -67.06 -4.09
CA ALA A 294 -46.04 -65.97 -3.14
C ALA A 294 -46.46 -64.61 -3.71
N LEU A 295 -46.23 -64.39 -5.02
CA LEU A 295 -46.62 -63.16 -5.71
C LEU A 295 -48.14 -63.00 -5.78
N GLN A 296 -48.88 -64.11 -5.87
CA GLN A 296 -50.35 -64.15 -5.87
C GLN A 296 -50.98 -63.85 -4.50
N LEU A 297 -50.22 -63.91 -3.39
CA LEU A 297 -50.75 -63.61 -2.05
C LEU A 297 -51.02 -62.11 -1.82
N TYR A 298 -50.52 -61.25 -2.71
CA TYR A 298 -50.60 -59.80 -2.56
C TYR A 298 -51.22 -59.15 -3.80
N THR A 299 -52.13 -58.20 -3.58
CA THR A 299 -52.70 -57.36 -4.63
C THR A 299 -51.89 -56.08 -4.76
N TYR A 300 -51.27 -55.86 -5.93
CA TYR A 300 -50.52 -54.64 -6.24
C TYR A 300 -51.46 -53.59 -6.84
N THR A 301 -51.31 -52.33 -6.44
CA THR A 301 -52.14 -51.21 -6.89
C THR A 301 -51.37 -50.28 -7.83
N SER A 302 -52.02 -49.24 -8.35
CA SER A 302 -51.37 -48.23 -9.18
C SER A 302 -50.16 -47.57 -8.51
N ALA A 303 -50.12 -47.49 -7.18
CA ALA A 303 -48.98 -46.97 -6.42
C ALA A 303 -47.71 -47.85 -6.51
N GLN A 304 -47.84 -49.12 -6.90
CA GLN A 304 -46.72 -50.05 -7.10
C GLN A 304 -46.41 -50.31 -8.58
N THR A 305 -46.97 -49.52 -9.50
CA THR A 305 -46.61 -49.57 -10.93
C THR A 305 -45.10 -49.36 -11.08
N GLY A 306 -44.42 -50.26 -11.80
CA GLY A 306 -42.97 -50.27 -11.95
C GLY A 306 -42.21 -51.08 -10.90
N ALA A 307 -42.89 -51.71 -9.92
CA ALA A 307 -42.25 -52.64 -9.00
C ALA A 307 -41.59 -53.80 -9.77
N ILE A 308 -40.35 -54.14 -9.44
CA ILE A 308 -39.57 -55.21 -10.10
C ILE A 308 -39.35 -56.35 -9.11
N VAL A 309 -39.59 -57.58 -9.57
CA VAL A 309 -39.29 -58.81 -8.82
C VAL A 309 -38.59 -59.80 -9.72
N TYR A 310 -37.82 -60.70 -9.12
CA TYR A 310 -37.36 -61.91 -9.80
C TYR A 310 -38.26 -63.08 -9.38
N VAL A 311 -39.03 -63.62 -10.31
CA VAL A 311 -39.83 -64.80 -10.05
C VAL A 311 -38.92 -66.02 -10.05
N ASN A 312 -38.67 -66.61 -8.88
CA ASN A 312 -37.72 -67.71 -8.69
C ASN A 312 -38.30 -69.11 -8.93
N SER A 313 -39.63 -69.23 -8.97
CA SER A 313 -40.36 -70.42 -9.37
C SER A 313 -41.70 -70.03 -9.99
N ALA A 314 -42.01 -70.60 -11.16
CA ALA A 314 -43.29 -70.43 -11.85
C ALA A 314 -44.22 -71.65 -11.70
N SER A 315 -43.94 -72.54 -10.75
CA SER A 315 -44.78 -73.70 -10.47
C SER A 315 -46.11 -73.26 -9.85
N GLY A 316 -47.21 -73.34 -10.60
CA GLY A 316 -48.56 -72.94 -10.20
C GLY A 316 -49.39 -72.51 -11.40
N THR A 317 -50.67 -72.15 -11.20
CA THR A 317 -51.54 -71.63 -12.27
C THR A 317 -51.49 -70.10 -12.28
N PRO A 318 -50.94 -69.46 -13.32
CA PRO A 318 -50.93 -68.01 -13.46
C PRO A 318 -52.36 -67.48 -13.60
N THR A 319 -52.77 -66.53 -12.75
CA THR A 319 -54.12 -65.95 -12.76
C THR A 319 -54.10 -64.51 -12.26
N GLY A 320 -55.16 -63.74 -12.55
CA GLY A 320 -55.29 -62.34 -12.16
C GLY A 320 -54.07 -61.51 -12.59
N GLN A 321 -53.52 -60.71 -11.67
CA GLN A 321 -52.34 -59.87 -11.92
C GLN A 321 -51.10 -60.67 -12.33
N THR A 322 -51.03 -61.97 -12.04
CA THR A 322 -49.89 -62.84 -12.39
C THR A 322 -50.11 -63.64 -13.67
N ALA A 323 -51.18 -63.40 -14.44
CA ALA A 323 -51.53 -64.18 -15.63
C ALA A 323 -50.36 -64.36 -16.63
N ASN A 324 -49.44 -63.40 -16.70
CA ASN A 324 -48.30 -63.42 -17.62
C ASN A 324 -47.03 -64.05 -17.02
N VAL A 325 -47.05 -64.48 -15.76
CA VAL A 325 -45.93 -65.10 -15.05
C VAL A 325 -45.89 -66.61 -15.32
N THR A 326 -45.42 -66.98 -16.51
CA THR A 326 -45.42 -68.38 -16.99
C THR A 326 -44.07 -69.08 -16.87
N ALA A 327 -43.02 -68.35 -16.50
CA ALA A 327 -41.67 -68.87 -16.36
C ALA A 327 -40.86 -68.07 -15.32
N VAL A 328 -39.79 -68.69 -14.80
CA VAL A 328 -38.79 -68.01 -13.96
C VAL A 328 -38.15 -66.84 -14.73
N GLY A 329 -37.88 -65.72 -14.05
CA GLY A 329 -37.24 -64.55 -14.63
C GLY A 329 -37.62 -63.24 -13.95
N TYR A 330 -37.14 -62.12 -14.48
CA TYR A 330 -37.50 -60.78 -14.01
C TYR A 330 -38.87 -60.37 -14.53
N TYR A 331 -39.67 -59.76 -13.66
CA TYR A 331 -40.99 -59.20 -13.98
C TYR A 331 -41.10 -57.80 -13.40
N TYR A 332 -41.83 -56.93 -14.09
CA TYR A 332 -42.27 -55.65 -13.56
C TYR A 332 -43.79 -55.56 -13.55
N PHE A 333 -44.35 -54.85 -12.58
CA PHE A 333 -45.80 -54.63 -12.51
C PHE A 333 -46.17 -53.42 -13.38
N ASP A 334 -47.04 -53.59 -14.38
CA ASP A 334 -47.42 -52.51 -15.32
C ASP A 334 -48.61 -51.65 -14.82
N GLY A 335 -49.07 -51.89 -13.59
CA GLY A 335 -50.26 -51.26 -13.00
C GLY A 335 -51.49 -52.16 -13.05
N THR A 336 -51.47 -53.21 -13.88
CA THR A 336 -52.55 -54.19 -14.01
C THR A 336 -52.04 -55.63 -13.85
N ASN A 337 -50.96 -55.99 -14.54
CA ASN A 337 -50.37 -57.32 -14.56
C ASN A 337 -48.83 -57.29 -14.41
N TRP A 338 -48.27 -58.42 -13.99
CA TRP A 338 -46.84 -58.67 -13.95
C TRP A 338 -46.34 -59.05 -15.34
N GLN A 339 -45.64 -58.13 -15.99
CA GLN A 339 -45.05 -58.35 -17.31
C GLN A 339 -43.64 -58.90 -17.16
N LYS A 340 -43.34 -59.96 -17.92
CA LYS A 340 -41.98 -60.47 -17.97
C LYS A 340 -41.10 -59.40 -18.60
N VAL A 341 -39.97 -59.09 -17.97
CA VAL A 341 -38.91 -58.33 -18.61
C VAL A 341 -38.34 -59.23 -19.69
N ALA A 342 -38.82 -59.05 -20.93
CA ALA A 342 -38.32 -59.79 -22.07
C ALA A 342 -36.87 -59.36 -22.33
N ASN A 343 -35.96 -60.33 -22.51
CA ASN A 343 -34.70 -60.04 -23.19
C ASN A 343 -35.10 -59.60 -24.60
N GLY A 344 -34.80 -58.36 -24.98
CA GLY A 344 -35.35 -57.70 -26.17
C GLY A 344 -35.59 -58.69 -27.32
N ALA A 345 -36.84 -58.82 -27.75
CA ALA A 345 -37.26 -59.86 -28.67
C ALA A 345 -36.39 -59.85 -29.94
N SER A 346 -35.55 -60.88 -30.12
CA SER A 346 -34.93 -61.16 -31.41
C SER A 346 -35.97 -61.89 -32.27
N VAL A 347 -36.67 -61.13 -33.10
CA VAL A 347 -37.55 -61.64 -34.14
C VAL A 347 -36.69 -62.02 -35.35
N THR A 348 -36.84 -63.25 -35.84
CA THR A 348 -36.00 -63.84 -36.90
C THR A 348 -36.32 -63.29 -38.29
N ASP A 349 -35.31 -63.29 -39.18
CA ASP A 349 -35.34 -62.63 -40.49
C ASP A 349 -36.32 -63.27 -41.50
N ALA A 350 -36.82 -62.47 -42.45
CA ALA A 350 -37.65 -62.95 -43.55
C ALA A 350 -36.90 -63.92 -44.48
N THR A 351 -37.55 -65.03 -44.86
CA THR A 351 -37.05 -65.97 -45.89
C THR A 351 -37.75 -65.74 -47.23
N THR A 352 -37.31 -66.43 -48.28
CA THR A 352 -37.87 -66.32 -49.64
C THR A 352 -39.36 -66.65 -49.75
N SER A 353 -39.96 -67.28 -48.74
CA SER A 353 -41.34 -67.81 -48.81
C SER A 353 -42.20 -67.51 -47.58
N THR A 354 -41.73 -66.76 -46.58
CA THR A 354 -42.53 -66.41 -45.39
C THR A 354 -42.30 -64.98 -44.96
N LYS A 355 -43.39 -64.20 -44.82
CA LYS A 355 -43.33 -62.78 -44.45
C LYS A 355 -42.99 -62.61 -42.96
N GLY A 356 -41.75 -62.22 -42.66
CA GLY A 356 -41.29 -61.71 -41.37
C GLY A 356 -41.04 -60.19 -41.40
N ILE A 357 -40.39 -59.62 -40.38
CA ILE A 357 -39.76 -58.30 -40.54
C ILE A 357 -38.61 -58.43 -41.54
N VAL A 358 -38.59 -57.54 -42.54
CA VAL A 358 -37.42 -57.37 -43.42
C VAL A 358 -36.25 -57.03 -42.50
N GLN A 359 -35.21 -57.87 -42.44
CA GLN A 359 -34.00 -57.50 -41.72
C GLN A 359 -33.37 -56.33 -42.47
N LEU A 360 -33.44 -55.14 -41.86
CA LEU A 360 -32.86 -53.91 -42.40
C LEU A 360 -31.35 -53.87 -42.13
N ALA A 361 -30.67 -54.99 -42.36
CA ALA A 361 -29.25 -55.15 -42.14
C ALA A 361 -28.58 -55.67 -43.43
N GLY A 362 -27.43 -55.09 -43.75
CA GLY A 362 -26.79 -55.27 -45.05
C GLY A 362 -27.29 -54.22 -46.04
N ASP A 363 -27.88 -54.66 -47.14
CA ASP A 363 -28.11 -53.81 -48.31
C ASP A 363 -29.42 -53.02 -48.31
N LEU A 364 -30.31 -53.24 -47.33
CA LEU A 364 -31.65 -52.63 -47.26
C LEU A 364 -31.88 -51.90 -45.94
N THR A 365 -32.65 -50.81 -45.98
CA THR A 365 -33.06 -49.89 -44.90
C THR A 365 -34.55 -49.51 -45.03
N GLY A 366 -35.07 -48.55 -44.26
CA GLY A 366 -36.48 -48.12 -44.29
C GLY A 366 -37.37 -48.82 -43.25
N THR A 367 -38.69 -48.81 -43.41
CA THR A 367 -39.61 -49.59 -42.55
C THR A 367 -40.17 -50.77 -43.33
N ALA A 368 -40.71 -51.77 -42.65
CA ALA A 368 -41.28 -52.94 -43.32
C ALA A 368 -42.43 -52.61 -44.31
N ALA A 369 -43.13 -51.48 -44.10
CA ALA A 369 -44.18 -51.01 -44.99
C ALA A 369 -43.65 -50.19 -46.20
N SER A 370 -42.40 -49.74 -46.14
CA SER A 370 -41.74 -48.98 -47.20
C SER A 370 -40.22 -49.21 -47.13
N PRO A 371 -39.75 -50.39 -47.59
CA PRO A 371 -38.33 -50.70 -47.58
C PRO A 371 -37.58 -49.83 -48.60
N SER A 372 -36.37 -49.46 -48.24
CA SER A 372 -35.43 -48.65 -49.01
C SER A 372 -34.08 -49.37 -49.09
N ILE A 373 -33.17 -48.91 -49.93
CA ILE A 373 -31.83 -49.49 -50.08
C ILE A 373 -30.88 -48.75 -49.13
N ALA A 374 -30.05 -49.49 -48.39
CA ALA A 374 -29.06 -48.87 -47.51
C ALA A 374 -28.05 -48.05 -48.33
N GLY A 375 -27.64 -46.88 -47.83
CA GLY A 375 -26.60 -46.09 -48.49
C GLY A 375 -25.33 -46.92 -48.69
N ASN A 376 -24.77 -46.89 -49.91
CA ASN A 376 -23.59 -47.67 -50.34
C ASN A 376 -23.77 -49.21 -50.36
N ALA A 377 -24.98 -49.72 -50.18
CA ALA A 377 -25.30 -51.15 -50.29
C ALA A 377 -24.98 -51.75 -51.67
N VAL A 378 -25.25 -50.97 -52.72
CA VAL A 378 -25.00 -51.36 -54.10
C VAL A 378 -23.54 -51.07 -54.42
N THR A 379 -22.70 -52.11 -54.27
CA THR A 379 -21.29 -52.06 -54.63
C THR A 379 -21.09 -52.36 -56.11
N SER A 380 -19.94 -51.99 -56.67
CA SER A 380 -19.63 -52.14 -58.10
C SER A 380 -19.77 -53.58 -58.60
N ALA A 381 -19.44 -54.57 -57.78
CA ALA A 381 -19.56 -55.99 -58.13
C ALA A 381 -21.01 -56.50 -58.26
N LYS A 382 -21.98 -55.73 -57.72
CA LYS A 382 -23.43 -56.03 -57.81
C LYS A 382 -24.09 -55.37 -59.01
N ILE A 383 -23.38 -54.51 -59.75
CA ILE A 383 -23.84 -53.87 -60.97
C ILE A 383 -23.21 -54.58 -62.16
N ALA A 384 -24.02 -55.15 -63.06
CA ALA A 384 -23.51 -55.85 -64.24
C ALA A 384 -23.04 -54.86 -65.33
N ASP A 385 -21.95 -55.18 -66.02
CA ASP A 385 -21.39 -54.31 -67.06
C ASP A 385 -22.42 -54.01 -68.17
N GLY A 386 -22.53 -52.73 -68.55
CA GLY A 386 -23.45 -52.25 -69.59
C GLY A 386 -24.91 -52.03 -69.17
N THR A 387 -25.26 -52.26 -67.89
CA THR A 387 -26.64 -52.09 -67.40
C THR A 387 -26.96 -50.70 -66.85
N VAL A 388 -25.94 -49.86 -66.61
CA VAL A 388 -26.10 -48.46 -66.22
C VAL A 388 -26.30 -47.62 -67.48
N ALA A 389 -27.53 -47.19 -67.74
CA ALA A 389 -27.87 -46.34 -68.86
C ALA A 389 -27.38 -44.89 -68.64
N ASN A 390 -27.30 -44.09 -69.71
CA ASN A 390 -26.85 -42.70 -69.60
C ASN A 390 -27.81 -41.84 -68.73
N THR A 391 -29.09 -42.22 -68.64
CA THR A 391 -30.09 -41.69 -67.69
C THR A 391 -29.78 -42.01 -66.24
N ASP A 392 -29.10 -43.11 -65.98
CA ASP A 392 -28.68 -43.53 -64.64
C ASP A 392 -27.41 -42.77 -64.18
N LEU A 393 -26.78 -42.03 -65.10
CA LEU A 393 -25.59 -41.18 -64.91
C LEU A 393 -25.90 -39.67 -64.94
N ALA A 394 -27.18 -39.28 -64.85
CA ALA A 394 -27.67 -37.90 -65.01
C ALA A 394 -27.16 -36.88 -63.97
N ASN A 395 -26.35 -37.30 -62.99
CA ASN A 395 -25.91 -36.48 -61.85
C ASN A 395 -24.38 -36.31 -61.77
N MET A 396 -23.69 -36.24 -62.91
CA MET A 396 -22.25 -35.92 -62.89
C MET A 396 -22.02 -34.40 -62.79
N ALA A 397 -21.29 -34.00 -61.74
CA ALA A 397 -20.99 -32.64 -61.32
C ALA A 397 -19.89 -31.93 -62.14
N ALA A 398 -19.79 -30.61 -61.97
CA ALA A 398 -19.09 -29.73 -62.91
C ALA A 398 -17.55 -29.73 -62.82
N LEU A 399 -16.88 -30.17 -63.91
CA LEU A 399 -15.79 -29.45 -64.62
C LEU A 399 -15.26 -30.18 -65.84
N THR A 400 -15.66 -31.40 -66.07
CA THR A 400 -16.17 -31.61 -67.41
C THR A 400 -17.64 -31.72 -67.17
N VAL A 401 -18.40 -30.81 -67.76
CA VAL A 401 -19.84 -30.92 -67.69
C VAL A 401 -20.19 -31.99 -68.72
N LYS A 402 -20.48 -33.21 -68.24
CA LYS A 402 -21.18 -34.19 -69.08
C LYS A 402 -22.55 -33.62 -69.32
N GLY A 403 -22.81 -33.15 -70.52
CA GLY A 403 -23.99 -32.36 -70.79
C GLY A 403 -24.11 -32.00 -72.25
N ASN A 404 -25.28 -31.57 -72.62
CA ASN A 404 -25.49 -31.06 -73.95
C ASN A 404 -25.06 -29.59 -74.00
N ALA A 405 -24.04 -29.27 -74.78
CA ALA A 405 -23.54 -27.89 -74.96
C ALA A 405 -24.45 -27.02 -75.85
N THR A 406 -25.53 -27.59 -76.40
CA THR A 406 -26.41 -26.95 -77.38
C THR A 406 -27.80 -26.66 -76.78
N ASN A 407 -28.49 -25.61 -77.26
CA ASN A 407 -29.81 -25.20 -76.77
C ASN A 407 -30.98 -26.11 -77.22
N ALA A 408 -30.74 -27.38 -77.57
CA ALA A 408 -31.77 -28.32 -78.07
C ALA A 408 -31.46 -29.77 -77.68
N SER A 409 -32.47 -30.65 -77.54
CA SER A 409 -32.32 -32.02 -77.01
C SER A 409 -31.36 -32.91 -77.85
N ALA A 410 -30.38 -33.55 -77.19
CA ALA A 410 -29.38 -34.45 -77.78
C ALA A 410 -28.81 -35.42 -76.73
N VAL A 411 -28.15 -36.50 -77.15
CA VAL A 411 -27.43 -37.44 -76.26
C VAL A 411 -26.33 -36.67 -75.51
N PRO A 412 -26.13 -36.89 -74.18
CA PRO A 412 -25.05 -36.24 -73.44
C PRO A 412 -23.72 -36.30 -74.18
N THR A 413 -23.10 -35.13 -74.35
CA THR A 413 -21.82 -34.89 -75.07
C THR A 413 -20.86 -34.13 -74.15
N ASP A 414 -19.66 -33.79 -74.60
CA ASP A 414 -18.72 -32.96 -73.85
C ASP A 414 -19.00 -31.47 -74.10
N ILE A 415 -19.05 -30.66 -73.05
CA ILE A 415 -19.15 -29.19 -73.15
C ILE A 415 -17.73 -28.59 -73.18
N ALA A 416 -17.38 -27.91 -74.27
CA ALA A 416 -16.08 -27.27 -74.49
C ALA A 416 -16.00 -25.86 -73.86
N ALA A 417 -14.79 -25.44 -73.48
CA ALA A 417 -14.54 -24.12 -72.87
C ALA A 417 -14.66 -22.96 -73.88
N GLY A 418 -15.38 -21.90 -73.49
CA GLY A 418 -15.58 -20.67 -74.27
C GLY A 418 -14.65 -19.51 -73.84
N THR A 419 -14.68 -18.40 -74.60
CA THR A 419 -13.80 -17.21 -74.43
C THR A 419 -14.31 -16.17 -73.41
N ASP A 420 -15.19 -16.57 -72.49
CA ASP A 420 -15.96 -15.74 -71.56
C ASP A 420 -15.35 -15.61 -70.15
N GLY A 421 -14.15 -16.17 -69.92
CA GLY A 421 -13.34 -15.86 -68.73
C GLY A 421 -13.62 -16.69 -67.46
N HIS A 422 -14.39 -17.77 -67.55
CA HIS A 422 -14.50 -18.79 -66.48
C HIS A 422 -13.44 -19.90 -66.66
N VAL A 423 -12.90 -20.49 -65.57
CA VAL A 423 -11.86 -21.54 -65.65
C VAL A 423 -12.22 -22.85 -64.97
N LEU A 424 -11.88 -23.94 -65.65
CA LEU A 424 -11.80 -25.31 -65.14
C LEU A 424 -10.59 -25.44 -64.19
N ARG A 425 -10.77 -25.51 -62.86
CA ARG A 425 -9.67 -25.80 -61.91
C ARG A 425 -9.78 -27.15 -61.19
N ARG A 426 -8.64 -27.84 -61.06
CA ARG A 426 -8.48 -29.04 -60.22
C ARG A 426 -8.21 -28.63 -58.78
N SER A 427 -9.13 -28.91 -57.88
CA SER A 427 -8.92 -28.79 -56.43
C SER A 427 -8.35 -30.12 -55.95
N GLY A 428 -7.02 -30.25 -55.93
CA GLY A 428 -6.37 -31.53 -55.70
C GLY A 428 -6.61 -32.52 -56.85
N THR A 429 -7.52 -33.48 -56.67
CA THR A 429 -7.83 -34.55 -57.63
C THR A 429 -9.23 -34.44 -58.29
N THR A 430 -10.07 -33.48 -57.90
CA THR A 430 -11.45 -33.30 -58.42
C THR A 430 -11.62 -31.96 -59.16
N LEU A 431 -12.54 -31.95 -60.13
CA LEU A 431 -12.75 -30.91 -61.13
C LEU A 431 -14.00 -30.04 -60.67
N GLY A 432 -13.85 -28.73 -60.32
CA GLY A 432 -14.92 -27.69 -59.99
C GLY A 432 -14.80 -26.25 -60.66
N PHE A 433 -15.85 -25.66 -61.29
CA PHE A 433 -15.80 -24.26 -61.84
C PHE A 433 -15.88 -23.30 -60.66
N GLY A 434 -14.96 -22.34 -60.54
CA GLY A 434 -15.07 -21.33 -59.49
C GLY A 434 -13.83 -20.46 -59.29
N THR A 435 -13.83 -19.68 -58.21
CA THR A 435 -12.80 -18.68 -57.88
C THR A 435 -11.49 -19.28 -57.37
N VAL A 436 -10.35 -18.65 -57.67
CA VAL A 436 -9.01 -19.19 -57.43
C VAL A 436 -8.57 -19.02 -55.97
N ALA A 437 -7.93 -20.03 -55.36
CA ALA A 437 -7.34 -19.95 -54.01
C ALA A 437 -6.01 -19.17 -54.02
N THR A 438 -5.54 -18.67 -52.86
CA THR A 438 -4.41 -17.71 -52.74
C THR A 438 -3.12 -18.10 -53.49
N ALA A 439 -2.76 -19.39 -53.53
CA ALA A 439 -1.58 -19.88 -54.26
C ALA A 439 -1.83 -20.23 -55.73
N GLY A 440 -3.10 -20.28 -56.16
CA GLY A 440 -3.51 -20.54 -57.55
C GLY A 440 -3.40 -19.33 -58.46
N ILE A 441 -3.05 -18.18 -57.89
CA ILE A 441 -2.64 -16.96 -58.58
C ILE A 441 -1.15 -16.80 -58.24
N THR A 442 -0.27 -16.95 -59.24
CA THR A 442 1.17 -16.73 -59.08
C THR A 442 1.46 -15.31 -58.57
N ASP A 443 2.56 -15.12 -57.82
CA ASP A 443 2.97 -13.80 -57.34
C ASP A 443 2.97 -12.77 -58.50
N GLY A 444 2.18 -11.70 -58.33
CA GLY A 444 2.00 -10.63 -59.33
C GLY A 444 0.90 -10.85 -60.38
N ALA A 445 0.21 -11.99 -60.42
CA ALA A 445 -0.83 -12.25 -61.43
C ALA A 445 -2.13 -11.44 -61.22
N VAL A 446 -2.37 -10.96 -59.99
CA VAL A 446 -3.35 -9.90 -59.70
C VAL A 446 -2.61 -8.58 -59.55
N THR A 447 -2.54 -7.84 -60.66
CA THR A 447 -1.94 -6.50 -60.74
C THR A 447 -2.79 -5.49 -59.96
N ALA A 448 -2.19 -4.41 -59.44
CA ALA A 448 -2.92 -3.34 -58.74
C ALA A 448 -4.13 -2.81 -59.53
N SER A 449 -4.05 -2.76 -60.86
CA SER A 449 -5.15 -2.35 -61.74
C SER A 449 -6.38 -3.26 -61.67
N LYS A 450 -6.24 -4.52 -61.24
CA LYS A 450 -7.32 -5.52 -61.10
C LYS A 450 -8.02 -5.45 -59.73
N ILE A 451 -7.48 -4.70 -58.76
CA ILE A 451 -8.03 -4.53 -57.39
C ILE A 451 -8.58 -3.11 -57.17
N ASN A 452 -8.36 -2.18 -58.11
CA ASN A 452 -8.33 -0.74 -57.83
C ASN A 452 -9.67 -0.04 -57.53
N GLN A 453 -10.77 -0.75 -57.26
CA GLN A 453 -12.09 -0.15 -56.97
C GLN A 453 -12.94 -0.96 -55.98
N MET A 454 -12.40 -1.38 -54.83
CA MET A 454 -13.24 -1.86 -53.71
C MET A 454 -13.98 -0.72 -52.98
N SER A 455 -14.48 0.29 -53.73
CA SER A 455 -15.21 1.46 -53.21
C SER A 455 -14.50 2.35 -52.17
N ALA A 456 -13.20 2.17 -51.95
CA ALA A 456 -12.41 3.10 -51.14
C ALA A 456 -12.27 4.45 -51.87
N ILE A 457 -12.59 5.54 -51.19
CA ILE A 457 -12.44 6.90 -51.71
C ILE A 457 -11.07 7.48 -51.33
N SER A 458 -10.65 8.54 -52.02
CA SER A 458 -9.37 9.22 -51.78
C SER A 458 -9.19 9.60 -50.30
N GLY A 459 -8.13 9.10 -49.68
CA GLY A 459 -7.76 9.39 -48.28
C GLY A 459 -8.07 8.27 -47.27
N GLN A 460 -8.64 7.13 -47.69
CA GLN A 460 -8.90 5.99 -46.80
C GLN A 460 -7.82 4.91 -46.89
N VAL A 461 -7.45 4.32 -45.74
CA VAL A 461 -6.63 3.11 -45.65
C VAL A 461 -7.53 1.92 -45.28
N LEU A 462 -7.37 0.80 -45.99
CA LEU A 462 -8.08 -0.44 -45.68
C LEU A 462 -7.27 -1.24 -44.66
N GLY A 463 -7.87 -1.53 -43.51
CA GLY A 463 -7.27 -2.33 -42.44
C GLY A 463 -8.01 -3.64 -42.25
N TRP A 464 -7.27 -4.68 -41.87
CA TRP A 464 -7.83 -5.99 -41.59
C TRP A 464 -8.41 -6.01 -40.17
N ASN A 465 -9.73 -6.10 -40.05
CA ASN A 465 -10.41 -6.10 -38.75
C ASN A 465 -10.55 -7.51 -38.13
N GLY A 466 -9.78 -8.48 -38.64
CA GLY A 466 -9.88 -9.89 -38.25
C GLY A 466 -10.90 -10.71 -39.04
N THR A 467 -11.84 -10.08 -39.74
CA THR A 467 -12.88 -10.77 -40.54
C THR A 467 -13.07 -10.22 -41.96
N ALA A 468 -12.77 -8.95 -42.21
CA ALA A 468 -12.81 -8.31 -43.53
C ALA A 468 -11.78 -7.17 -43.65
N TRP A 469 -11.39 -6.86 -44.88
CA TRP A 469 -10.68 -5.62 -45.20
C TRP A 469 -11.72 -4.51 -45.34
N ALA A 470 -11.73 -3.56 -44.40
CA ALA A 470 -12.69 -2.46 -44.36
C ALA A 470 -11.95 -1.11 -44.24
N PRO A 471 -12.54 0.00 -44.73
CA PRO A 471 -12.02 1.33 -44.44
C PRO A 471 -11.97 1.53 -42.93
N THR A 472 -10.78 1.78 -42.40
CA THR A 472 -10.61 2.14 -40.99
C THR A 472 -10.09 3.57 -40.92
N THR A 473 -10.68 4.33 -40.01
CA THR A 473 -10.28 5.71 -39.70
C THR A 473 -9.26 5.79 -38.57
N SER A 474 -8.83 4.66 -38.02
CA SER A 474 -7.99 4.62 -36.82
C SER A 474 -6.79 3.71 -37.02
N ASP A 475 -5.62 4.31 -36.84
CA ASP A 475 -4.43 3.62 -36.37
C ASP A 475 -4.81 2.80 -35.14
N THR A 476 -4.59 1.49 -35.21
CA THR A 476 -5.06 0.50 -34.22
C THR A 476 -4.11 0.39 -33.04
N THR A 477 -3.04 1.19 -32.98
CA THR A 477 -2.19 1.27 -31.80
C THR A 477 -2.85 2.16 -30.74
N ASN A 478 -2.71 1.79 -29.46
CA ASN A 478 -3.35 2.49 -28.32
C ASN A 478 -2.87 3.95 -28.14
N ASP A 479 -1.89 4.39 -28.92
CA ASP A 479 -1.21 5.69 -28.92
C ASP A 479 -1.38 6.47 -30.24
N ALA A 480 -2.35 6.10 -31.06
CA ALA A 480 -2.64 6.73 -32.34
C ALA A 480 -2.78 8.26 -32.25
N TRP A 481 -2.10 8.96 -33.16
CA TRP A 481 -2.32 10.38 -33.40
C TRP A 481 -3.71 10.59 -34.02
N ILE A 482 -4.60 11.19 -33.25
CA ILE A 482 -5.98 11.46 -33.68
C ILE A 482 -6.00 12.79 -34.42
N ASN A 483 -6.43 12.76 -35.68
CA ASN A 483 -6.81 13.96 -36.42
C ASN A 483 -8.16 14.49 -35.91
N ASP A 484 -8.13 15.50 -35.05
CA ASP A 484 -9.31 16.16 -34.48
C ASP A 484 -9.68 17.36 -35.36
N THR A 485 -10.32 17.06 -36.48
CA THR A 485 -10.75 18.06 -37.48
C THR A 485 -11.73 19.09 -36.90
N THR A 486 -12.47 18.74 -35.84
CA THR A 486 -13.40 19.66 -35.17
C THR A 486 -12.65 20.79 -34.47
N ASN A 487 -11.48 20.50 -33.91
CA ASN A 487 -10.67 21.46 -33.17
C ASN A 487 -9.42 21.95 -33.96
N GLY A 488 -9.27 21.52 -35.22
CA GLY A 488 -8.16 21.91 -36.11
C GLY A 488 -6.80 21.52 -35.55
N LEU A 489 -6.70 20.30 -34.99
CA LEU A 489 -5.48 19.82 -34.34
C LEU A 489 -5.32 18.31 -34.45
N VAL A 490 -4.08 17.86 -34.29
CA VAL A 490 -3.71 16.46 -34.08
C VAL A 490 -3.36 16.26 -32.60
N LYS A 491 -3.95 15.24 -31.95
CA LYS A 491 -3.75 14.97 -30.50
C LYS A 491 -3.48 13.50 -30.20
N LEU A 492 -2.84 13.25 -29.06
CA LEU A 492 -2.83 11.94 -28.43
C LEU A 492 -4.06 11.80 -27.54
N GLY A 493 -5.08 11.04 -27.95
CA GLY A 493 -6.36 10.97 -27.23
C GLY A 493 -6.37 10.04 -26.00
N THR A 494 -5.45 9.08 -25.96
CA THR A 494 -5.39 8.04 -24.93
C THR A 494 -3.97 7.90 -24.37
N LYS A 495 -3.88 7.36 -23.15
CA LYS A 495 -2.62 6.82 -22.62
C LYS A 495 -2.25 5.54 -23.36
N ALA A 496 -1.01 5.07 -23.21
CA ALA A 496 -0.56 3.81 -23.81
C ALA A 496 -1.40 2.58 -23.37
N ASP A 497 -2.07 2.66 -22.21
CA ASP A 497 -3.00 1.63 -21.71
C ASP A 497 -4.42 1.73 -22.32
N GLY A 498 -4.66 2.68 -23.23
CA GLY A 498 -5.95 2.92 -23.88
C GLY A 498 -6.94 3.74 -23.06
N THR A 499 -6.63 4.12 -21.82
CA THR A 499 -7.51 5.00 -21.02
C THR A 499 -7.41 6.45 -21.48
N ALA A 500 -8.50 7.21 -21.34
CA ALA A 500 -8.52 8.63 -21.68
C ALA A 500 -7.48 9.41 -20.84
N ARG A 501 -6.82 10.37 -21.48
CA ARG A 501 -5.96 11.33 -20.77
C ARG A 501 -6.82 12.34 -20.01
N ALA A 502 -6.28 12.85 -18.90
CA ALA A 502 -6.94 13.90 -18.14
C ALA A 502 -6.87 15.23 -18.91
N ALA A 503 -7.92 16.06 -18.85
CA ALA A 503 -7.94 17.35 -19.52
C ALA A 503 -6.72 18.19 -19.13
N GLY A 504 -6.03 18.76 -20.13
CA GLY A 504 -4.79 19.53 -19.91
C GLY A 504 -3.55 18.66 -19.65
N THR A 505 -3.54 17.40 -20.08
CA THR A 505 -2.33 16.55 -20.06
C THR A 505 -1.92 16.04 -21.44
N ASP A 506 -2.57 16.54 -22.48
CA ASP A 506 -2.37 16.10 -23.85
C ASP A 506 -1.17 16.77 -24.52
N PHE A 507 -0.61 16.08 -25.51
CA PHE A 507 0.20 16.70 -26.54
C PHE A 507 -0.72 17.03 -27.72
N VAL A 508 -0.71 18.29 -28.16
CA VAL A 508 -1.49 18.74 -29.31
C VAL A 508 -0.59 19.48 -30.31
N ALA A 509 -0.86 19.26 -31.59
CA ALA A 509 -0.29 20.03 -32.70
C ALA A 509 -1.45 20.65 -33.49
N LYS A 510 -1.57 21.98 -33.48
CA LYS A 510 -2.60 22.70 -34.24
C LYS A 510 -2.20 22.86 -35.71
N ASP A 511 -3.20 22.95 -36.59
CA ASP A 511 -2.99 23.13 -38.04
C ASP A 511 -2.21 24.40 -38.38
N ASN A 512 -2.25 25.41 -37.50
CA ASN A 512 -1.48 26.66 -37.63
C ASN A 512 -0.02 26.54 -37.12
N GLY A 513 0.45 25.34 -36.78
CA GLY A 513 1.82 25.04 -36.36
C GLY A 513 2.10 25.21 -34.86
N GLN A 514 1.11 25.58 -34.05
CA GLN A 514 1.30 25.72 -32.60
C GLN A 514 1.28 24.36 -31.90
N ILE A 515 2.25 24.13 -31.03
CA ILE A 515 2.37 22.93 -30.21
C ILE A 515 1.97 23.23 -28.77
N GLY A 516 1.12 22.39 -28.20
CA GLY A 516 0.73 22.43 -26.79
C GLY A 516 1.16 21.17 -26.05
N ILE A 517 1.77 21.33 -24.89
CA ILE A 517 2.07 20.23 -23.96
C ILE A 517 1.41 20.57 -22.63
N GLY A 518 0.42 19.78 -22.23
CA GLY A 518 -0.37 20.06 -21.03
C GLY A 518 -1.43 21.16 -21.21
N THR A 519 -1.68 21.58 -22.45
CA THR A 519 -2.77 22.47 -22.82
C THR A 519 -3.26 22.13 -24.22
N THR A 520 -4.58 22.10 -24.42
CA THR A 520 -5.19 21.93 -25.75
C THR A 520 -5.37 23.27 -26.48
N SER A 521 -5.16 24.39 -25.78
CA SER A 521 -5.21 25.73 -26.33
C SER A 521 -3.91 26.48 -26.03
N PRO A 522 -2.84 26.21 -26.79
CA PRO A 522 -1.61 27.01 -26.73
C PRO A 522 -1.91 28.50 -26.88
N ASN A 523 -1.21 29.34 -26.13
CA ASN A 523 -1.30 30.79 -26.26
C ASN A 523 -1.00 31.22 -27.71
N ALA A 524 -1.81 32.12 -28.27
CA ALA A 524 -1.70 32.58 -29.65
C ALA A 524 -0.33 33.17 -30.02
N SER A 525 0.43 33.67 -29.03
CA SER A 525 1.77 34.23 -29.23
C SER A 525 2.90 33.20 -29.17
N ALA A 526 2.60 31.94 -28.85
CA ALA A 526 3.59 30.88 -28.68
C ALA A 526 3.50 29.85 -29.81
N ALA A 527 4.65 29.49 -30.39
CA ALA A 527 4.78 28.32 -31.26
C ALA A 527 4.83 27.01 -30.45
N LEU A 528 5.32 27.07 -29.22
CA LEU A 528 5.30 25.98 -28.24
C LEU A 528 4.85 26.53 -26.88
N ASP A 529 3.75 26.00 -26.36
CA ASP A 529 3.21 26.34 -25.03
C ASP A 529 3.20 25.11 -24.13
N ILE A 530 3.81 25.21 -22.95
CA ILE A 530 3.96 24.12 -22.00
C ILE A 530 3.32 24.56 -20.68
N THR A 531 2.21 23.92 -20.32
CA THR A 531 1.51 24.16 -19.05
C THR A 531 1.71 22.99 -18.10
N ALA A 532 2.29 23.23 -16.93
CA ALA A 532 2.37 22.25 -15.85
C ALA A 532 2.39 22.96 -14.48
N SER A 533 1.76 22.36 -13.47
CA SER A 533 1.72 22.93 -12.11
C SER A 533 2.99 22.69 -11.29
N ASN A 534 3.77 21.66 -11.64
CA ASN A 534 4.96 21.25 -10.88
C ASN A 534 6.08 20.64 -11.74
N LYS A 535 6.14 20.99 -13.03
CA LYS A 535 7.17 20.55 -13.99
C LYS A 535 7.74 21.76 -14.74
N GLY A 536 8.93 21.61 -15.29
CA GLY A 536 9.59 22.62 -16.11
C GLY A 536 10.23 22.01 -17.35
N LEU A 537 10.82 22.86 -18.20
CA LEU A 537 11.53 22.44 -19.41
C LEU A 537 13.00 22.12 -19.09
N LEU A 538 13.44 20.89 -19.39
CA LEU A 538 14.86 20.56 -19.47
C LEU A 538 15.34 20.79 -20.90
N ILE A 539 16.19 21.79 -21.09
CA ILE A 539 16.88 22.04 -22.37
C ILE A 539 18.12 21.14 -22.52
N PRO A 540 18.66 20.96 -23.74
CA PRO A 540 19.83 20.10 -23.98
C PRO A 540 21.01 20.43 -23.05
N ARG A 541 21.56 19.40 -22.40
CA ARG A 541 22.72 19.51 -21.50
C ARG A 541 24.00 19.21 -22.27
N VAL A 542 24.88 20.20 -22.40
CA VAL A 542 26.05 20.13 -23.29
C VAL A 542 27.30 20.50 -22.50
N ALA A 543 28.38 19.74 -22.67
CA ALA A 543 29.69 20.08 -22.10
C ALA A 543 30.45 21.00 -23.07
N LEU A 544 30.18 22.30 -23.03
CA LEU A 544 30.88 23.26 -23.90
C LEU A 544 32.37 23.32 -23.53
N THR A 545 33.23 23.37 -24.54
CA THR A 545 34.68 23.46 -24.35
C THR A 545 35.17 24.92 -24.28
N SER A 546 34.41 25.86 -24.82
CA SER A 546 34.66 27.31 -24.75
C SER A 546 33.42 28.10 -25.18
N THR A 547 33.43 29.42 -25.01
CA THR A 547 32.37 30.31 -25.51
C THR A 547 32.31 30.36 -27.03
N ILE A 548 33.35 29.93 -27.75
CA ILE A 548 33.37 29.86 -29.22
C ILE A 548 33.19 28.43 -29.75
N ASP A 549 32.80 27.49 -28.88
CA ASP A 549 32.64 26.09 -29.23
C ASP A 549 31.49 25.88 -30.23
N GLN A 550 31.86 25.61 -31.48
CA GLN A 550 30.95 25.20 -32.54
C GLN A 550 31.19 23.74 -32.97
N THR A 551 31.91 22.98 -32.15
CA THR A 551 32.28 21.60 -32.44
C THR A 551 31.42 20.62 -31.65
N THR A 552 31.20 20.90 -30.36
CA THR A 552 30.30 20.10 -29.51
C THR A 552 28.85 20.25 -29.96
N VAL A 553 28.48 21.44 -30.44
CA VAL A 553 27.25 21.70 -31.19
C VAL A 553 27.65 22.26 -32.54
N ALA A 554 27.59 21.44 -33.59
CA ALA A 554 27.97 21.84 -34.94
C ALA A 554 27.02 22.92 -35.48
N SER A 555 27.58 24.02 -36.00
CA SER A 555 26.83 25.12 -36.63
C SER A 555 25.63 25.59 -35.79
N PRO A 556 25.85 26.06 -34.54
CA PRO A 556 24.76 26.45 -33.66
C PRO A 556 23.96 27.61 -34.23
N ALA A 557 22.64 27.49 -34.23
CA ALA A 557 21.74 28.53 -34.73
C ALA A 557 21.65 29.72 -33.76
N ASN A 558 21.46 30.94 -34.26
CA ASN A 558 21.26 32.12 -33.43
C ASN A 558 20.03 31.93 -32.52
N GLY A 559 20.20 32.19 -31.23
CA GLY A 559 19.16 31.97 -30.21
C GLY A 559 19.10 30.53 -29.68
N LEU A 560 19.96 29.61 -30.14
CA LEU A 560 20.01 28.23 -29.61
C LEU A 560 20.41 28.25 -28.13
N MET A 561 19.66 27.53 -27.30
CA MET A 561 19.87 27.49 -25.85
C MET A 561 20.37 26.12 -25.41
N VAL A 562 21.38 26.10 -24.54
CA VAL A 562 21.89 24.87 -23.90
C VAL A 562 22.11 25.10 -22.40
N TYR A 563 22.06 24.03 -21.63
CA TYR A 563 22.54 24.02 -20.25
C TYR A 563 23.96 23.48 -20.23
N ASN A 564 24.93 24.31 -19.90
CA ASN A 564 26.33 23.91 -19.92
C ASN A 564 26.69 23.08 -18.68
N THR A 565 27.38 21.96 -18.87
CA THR A 565 27.80 21.06 -17.79
C THR A 565 29.30 21.10 -17.49
N ALA A 566 30.11 21.79 -18.30
CA ALA A 566 31.57 21.83 -18.15
C ALA A 566 32.07 23.21 -17.72
N THR A 567 33.08 23.25 -16.84
CA THR A 567 33.82 24.48 -16.52
C THR A 567 35.14 24.45 -17.26
N THR A 568 35.46 25.51 -18.01
CA THR A 568 36.74 25.65 -18.71
C THR A 568 37.47 26.92 -18.26
N THR A 569 38.77 27.01 -18.56
CA THR A 569 39.63 28.13 -18.14
C THR A 569 40.20 28.86 -19.37
N GLY A 570 40.51 30.16 -19.22
CA GLY A 570 41.06 31.00 -20.29
C GLY A 570 40.10 32.06 -20.83
N ALA A 571 40.51 32.77 -21.89
CA ALA A 571 39.80 33.95 -22.42
C ALA A 571 38.38 33.65 -22.94
N ASN A 572 38.11 32.41 -23.33
CA ASN A 572 36.81 31.93 -23.81
C ASN A 572 36.20 30.89 -22.86
N ALA A 573 36.46 31.02 -21.55
CA ALA A 573 35.98 30.10 -20.53
C ALA A 573 34.44 30.05 -20.46
N VAL A 574 33.91 28.86 -20.21
CA VAL A 574 32.51 28.63 -19.85
C VAL A 574 32.42 28.12 -18.41
N ASP A 575 31.33 28.44 -17.73
CA ASP A 575 31.01 27.99 -16.39
C ASP A 575 30.00 26.84 -16.47
N SER A 576 30.25 25.75 -15.75
CA SER A 576 29.25 24.68 -15.61
C SER A 576 28.05 25.16 -14.80
N ASN A 577 26.92 24.49 -15.00
CA ASN A 577 25.65 24.68 -14.31
C ASN A 577 24.86 25.96 -14.68
N TYR A 578 25.22 26.61 -15.79
CA TYR A 578 24.52 27.79 -16.30
C TYR A 578 23.89 27.52 -17.68
N MET A 579 22.86 28.30 -17.99
CA MET A 579 22.28 28.34 -19.32
C MET A 579 23.13 29.24 -20.23
N TYR A 580 23.30 28.81 -21.47
CA TYR A 580 24.00 29.54 -22.51
C TYR A 580 23.12 29.68 -23.73
N ILE A 581 23.22 30.84 -24.39
CA ILE A 581 22.51 31.14 -25.64
C ILE A 581 23.55 31.47 -26.70
N TRP A 582 23.46 30.84 -27.87
CA TRP A 582 24.29 31.20 -29.00
C TRP A 582 23.82 32.53 -29.61
N ASN A 583 24.69 33.54 -29.66
CA ASN A 583 24.34 34.86 -30.19
C ASN A 583 24.74 35.06 -31.67
N GLY A 584 25.25 34.02 -32.33
CA GLY A 584 25.77 34.06 -33.70
C GLY A 584 27.29 33.99 -33.80
N ASN A 585 28.00 34.35 -32.73
CA ASN A 585 29.46 34.33 -32.69
C ASN A 585 30.02 33.62 -31.46
N SER A 586 29.26 33.58 -30.36
CA SER A 586 29.67 32.97 -29.10
C SER A 586 28.46 32.50 -28.26
N TRP A 587 28.70 31.53 -27.39
CA TRP A 587 27.82 31.14 -26.29
C TRP A 587 27.87 32.21 -25.20
N ALA A 588 26.79 32.99 -25.11
CA ALA A 588 26.58 33.97 -24.06
C ALA A 588 25.94 33.30 -22.85
N LYS A 589 26.57 33.41 -21.67
CA LYS A 589 25.99 32.96 -20.40
C LYS A 589 24.74 33.78 -20.10
N LEU A 590 23.63 33.11 -19.81
CA LEU A 590 22.43 33.77 -19.29
C LEU A 590 22.64 33.99 -17.78
N ALA A 591 23.02 35.21 -17.41
CA ALA A 591 23.27 35.62 -16.04
C ALA A 591 22.01 35.54 -15.17
N THR A 592 22.13 35.00 -13.96
CA THR A 592 21.15 35.22 -12.88
C THR A 592 21.41 36.60 -12.25
N SER A 593 20.42 37.20 -11.59
CA SER A 593 20.52 38.56 -11.01
C SER A 593 21.67 38.79 -10.01
N SER A 594 22.38 37.73 -9.61
CA SER A 594 23.65 37.78 -8.86
C SER A 594 24.88 38.16 -9.69
N ASP A 595 24.83 37.99 -11.03
CA ASP A 595 25.91 38.29 -11.97
C ASP A 595 25.75 39.68 -12.63
N ALA A 596 24.56 40.30 -12.49
CA ALA A 596 24.32 41.70 -12.85
C ALA A 596 24.72 42.60 -11.67
N THR A 597 26.01 42.87 -11.54
CA THR A 597 26.45 43.99 -10.70
C THR A 597 25.80 45.27 -11.23
N PHE A 598 25.02 45.94 -10.39
CA PHE A 598 24.55 47.30 -10.64
C PHE A 598 25.79 48.21 -10.63
N ILE A 599 26.35 48.48 -11.81
CA ILE A 599 27.55 49.30 -11.97
C ILE A 599 27.11 50.75 -12.28
N PRO A 600 27.27 51.72 -11.36
CA PRO A 600 27.21 53.13 -11.74
C PRO A 600 28.36 53.45 -12.70
N ILE A 601 28.08 54.04 -13.86
CA ILE A 601 29.02 54.20 -14.99
C ILE A 601 30.13 55.25 -14.71
N THR A 602 30.32 55.70 -13.46
CA THR A 602 31.58 56.27 -12.93
C THR A 602 31.35 56.70 -11.48
N SER A 603 32.28 56.39 -10.58
CA SER A 603 32.39 57.02 -9.25
C SER A 603 33.78 57.61 -9.13
N LEU A 604 33.93 58.87 -9.52
CA LEU A 604 35.19 59.58 -9.36
C LEU A 604 35.28 60.15 -7.96
N VAL A 605 36.21 59.67 -7.11
CA VAL A 605 36.45 60.24 -5.77
C VAL A 605 37.77 61.01 -5.76
N ARG A 606 37.74 62.32 -5.49
CA ARG A 606 38.96 63.09 -5.18
C ARG A 606 39.21 63.13 -3.66
N ARG A 607 40.39 62.70 -3.21
CA ARG A 607 41.02 63.17 -1.96
C ARG A 607 42.23 64.02 -2.34
N SER A 608 42.06 65.34 -2.38
CA SER A 608 43.20 66.26 -2.50
C SER A 608 43.41 66.94 -1.16
N ASN A 609 44.65 66.92 -0.68
CA ASN A 609 45.14 67.62 0.50
C ASN A 609 45.97 68.88 0.13
N THR A 610 45.90 69.36 -1.11
CA THR A 610 46.67 70.55 -1.56
C THR A 610 45.83 71.51 -2.42
N ASN A 611 45.98 72.81 -2.14
CA ASN A 611 45.28 73.94 -2.77
C ASN A 611 45.79 74.23 -4.19
N GLN A 612 45.32 73.50 -5.19
CA GLN A 612 45.60 73.88 -6.58
C GLN A 612 44.39 73.60 -7.48
N VAL A 613 43.68 74.67 -7.82
CA VAL A 613 42.74 74.77 -8.94
C VAL A 613 43.50 75.53 -10.03
N THR A 614 43.75 74.91 -11.19
CA THR A 614 44.46 75.55 -12.30
C THR A 614 43.42 76.09 -13.28
N TYR A 615 43.37 77.40 -13.47
CA TYR A 615 42.39 78.07 -14.33
C TYR A 615 42.89 78.13 -15.77
N GLU A 616 42.03 77.79 -16.74
CA GLU A 616 42.29 78.04 -18.16
C GLU A 616 42.00 79.52 -18.50
N SER A 617 42.53 80.04 -19.61
CA SER A 617 42.36 81.44 -20.05
C SER A 617 40.91 81.85 -20.35
N SER A 618 39.96 80.92 -20.27
CA SER A 618 38.51 81.08 -20.45
C SER A 618 37.74 81.34 -19.14
N GLY A 619 38.41 81.35 -17.98
CA GLY A 619 37.75 81.56 -16.67
C GLY A 619 37.11 80.30 -16.06
N VAL A 620 37.28 79.13 -16.69
CA VAL A 620 36.83 77.81 -16.21
C VAL A 620 38.05 76.99 -15.79
N ALA A 621 37.95 76.26 -14.68
CA ALA A 621 39.06 75.45 -14.16
C ALA A 621 38.82 73.95 -14.30
N ASN A 622 39.90 73.22 -14.61
CA ASN A 622 39.89 71.76 -14.64
C ASN A 622 40.13 71.17 -13.26
N LEU A 623 39.34 70.14 -12.94
CA LEU A 623 39.57 69.26 -11.81
C LEU A 623 40.66 68.24 -12.17
N ASN A 624 41.79 68.25 -11.45
CA ASN A 624 42.75 67.16 -11.50
C ASN A 624 42.26 66.02 -10.58
N THR A 625 41.59 65.01 -11.15
CA THR A 625 41.01 63.86 -10.43
C THR A 625 41.87 62.61 -10.61
N GLN A 626 41.98 61.79 -9.56
CA GLN A 626 42.45 60.41 -9.67
C GLN A 626 41.23 59.49 -9.63
N ILE A 627 41.16 58.52 -10.55
CA ILE A 627 40.08 57.53 -10.58
C ILE A 627 40.34 56.54 -9.45
N SER A 628 39.44 56.48 -8.46
CA SER A 628 39.61 55.55 -7.34
C SER A 628 38.86 54.24 -7.53
N GLN A 629 37.76 54.18 -8.30
CA GLN A 629 37.05 52.93 -8.58
C GLN A 629 36.32 52.98 -9.95
N ILE A 630 36.70 52.02 -10.81
CA ILE A 630 36.02 51.51 -12.01
C ILE A 630 35.59 52.56 -13.06
N SER A 631 36.30 52.57 -14.21
CA SER A 631 35.84 53.19 -15.45
C SER A 631 35.48 52.11 -16.46
N ASP A 632 34.47 52.37 -17.30
CA ASP A 632 34.12 51.57 -18.49
C ASP A 632 35.13 51.67 -19.64
N GLY A 633 36.32 52.24 -19.38
CA GLY A 633 37.40 52.45 -20.35
C GLY A 633 37.33 53.78 -21.09
N ASN A 634 36.25 54.56 -20.97
CA ASN A 634 36.03 55.78 -21.77
C ASN A 634 36.42 57.08 -21.05
N TRP A 635 37.02 56.98 -19.85
CA TRP A 635 37.61 58.11 -19.13
C TRP A 635 39.07 58.29 -19.52
N ASN A 636 39.42 59.47 -20.01
CA ASN A 636 40.81 59.88 -20.24
C ASN A 636 41.33 60.60 -18.99
N SER A 637 42.23 59.95 -18.24
CA SER A 637 42.84 60.49 -17.02
C SER A 637 43.87 61.59 -17.27
N THR A 638 44.33 61.76 -18.51
CA THR A 638 45.25 62.85 -18.89
C THR A 638 44.50 64.15 -19.13
N THR A 639 43.32 64.08 -19.76
CA THR A 639 42.47 65.26 -20.05
C THR A 639 41.30 65.43 -19.08
N ASN A 640 41.08 64.47 -18.17
CA ASN A 640 39.94 64.37 -17.25
C ASN A 640 38.57 64.51 -17.94
N THR A 641 38.44 63.85 -19.09
CA THR A 641 37.22 63.83 -19.90
C THR A 641 36.68 62.42 -20.05
N TYR A 642 35.37 62.28 -19.97
CA TYR A 642 34.64 61.05 -20.33
C TYR A 642 34.06 61.21 -21.74
N THR A 643 34.14 60.15 -22.56
CA THR A 643 33.59 60.14 -23.92
C THR A 643 32.30 59.31 -23.97
N ILE A 644 31.21 59.91 -24.45
CA ILE A 644 29.93 59.23 -24.64
C ILE A 644 30.08 58.14 -25.71
N THR A 645 29.65 56.91 -25.42
CA THR A 645 29.85 55.74 -26.31
C THR A 645 28.69 55.47 -27.26
N SER A 646 27.50 55.95 -26.94
CA SER A 646 26.29 55.74 -27.75
C SER A 646 25.31 56.88 -27.53
N ASP A 647 24.50 57.15 -28.53
CA ASP A 647 23.41 58.12 -28.41
C ASP A 647 22.45 57.70 -27.29
N GLY A 648 21.94 58.67 -26.53
CA GLY A 648 20.92 58.41 -25.52
C GLY A 648 20.81 59.48 -24.45
N THR A 649 19.91 59.24 -23.51
CA THR A 649 19.68 60.13 -22.36
C THR A 649 20.58 59.74 -21.20
N TYR A 650 21.37 60.69 -20.70
CA TYR A 650 22.33 60.50 -19.62
C TYR A 650 22.00 61.39 -18.43
N GLN A 651 22.06 60.82 -17.22
CA GLN A 651 22.06 61.57 -15.97
C GLN A 651 23.49 61.75 -15.48
N PHE A 652 23.85 62.99 -15.20
CA PHE A 652 25.07 63.38 -14.51
C PHE A 652 24.74 63.77 -13.08
N SER A 653 25.54 63.32 -12.14
CA SER A 653 25.47 63.74 -10.75
C SER A 653 26.84 64.25 -10.32
N LEU A 654 26.86 65.39 -9.63
CA LEU A 654 28.04 65.92 -8.98
C LEU A 654 27.71 66.14 -7.51
N SER A 655 28.53 65.61 -6.63
CA SER A 655 28.46 65.81 -5.19
C SER A 655 29.83 66.23 -4.67
N GLU A 656 29.89 67.14 -3.71
CA GLU A 656 31.15 67.63 -3.17
C GLU A 656 30.98 68.19 -1.75
N SER A 657 32.05 68.12 -0.97
CA SER A 657 32.18 68.84 0.30
C SER A 657 33.06 70.07 0.09
N VAL A 658 32.51 71.26 0.31
CA VAL A 658 33.25 72.53 0.25
C VAL A 658 33.63 72.95 1.67
N ILE A 659 34.93 73.10 1.94
CA ILE A 659 35.45 73.51 3.25
C ILE A 659 35.97 74.95 3.15
N TYR A 660 35.40 75.83 3.98
CA TYR A 660 35.72 77.26 4.01
C TYR A 660 36.82 77.55 5.04
N SER A 661 37.90 78.23 4.63
CA SER A 661 39.04 78.52 5.51
C SER A 661 38.89 79.80 6.35
N SER A 662 37.91 80.66 6.05
CA SER A 662 37.62 81.91 6.79
C SER A 662 36.16 82.39 6.60
N VAL A 663 35.68 83.25 7.51
CA VAL A 663 34.31 83.81 7.52
C VAL A 663 34.20 85.01 6.55
N THR A 664 33.79 84.79 5.30
CA THR A 664 33.52 85.85 4.29
C THR A 664 32.44 85.46 3.26
N THR A 665 32.01 86.41 2.41
CA THR A 665 31.16 86.17 1.22
C THR A 665 31.80 85.17 0.26
N PHE A 666 31.07 84.14 -0.17
CA PHE A 666 31.52 83.17 -1.17
C PHE A 666 30.57 83.05 -2.36
N SER A 667 31.13 82.70 -3.51
CA SER A 667 30.40 82.26 -4.70
C SER A 667 30.99 80.94 -5.19
N HIS A 668 30.16 79.90 -5.29
CA HIS A 668 30.57 78.57 -5.70
C HIS A 668 29.64 78.05 -6.79
N ALA A 669 30.21 77.77 -7.96
CA ALA A 669 29.51 77.26 -9.12
C ALA A 669 30.23 76.03 -9.67
N ALA A 670 29.59 74.88 -9.56
CA ALA A 670 30.11 73.60 -10.04
C ALA A 670 29.16 72.97 -11.03
N GLY A 671 29.71 72.26 -12.00
CA GLY A 671 28.92 71.72 -13.08
C GLY A 671 29.68 70.75 -13.97
N VAL A 672 29.12 70.51 -15.14
CA VAL A 672 29.71 69.65 -16.16
C VAL A 672 29.90 70.47 -17.42
N LEU A 673 31.10 70.44 -17.97
CA LEU A 673 31.37 70.95 -19.30
C LEU A 673 31.03 69.85 -20.32
N VAL A 674 30.12 70.14 -21.23
CA VAL A 674 29.68 69.21 -22.29
C VAL A 674 29.97 69.88 -23.63
N ALA A 675 30.85 69.28 -24.43
CA ALA A 675 31.27 69.83 -25.73
C ALA A 675 31.68 71.32 -25.67
N GLY A 676 32.37 71.74 -24.61
CA GLY A 676 32.83 73.12 -24.41
C GLY A 676 31.82 74.08 -23.76
N ASN A 677 30.56 73.67 -23.56
CA ASN A 677 29.53 74.47 -22.89
C ASN A 677 29.42 74.07 -21.41
N PHE A 678 29.39 75.05 -20.51
CA PHE A 678 29.30 74.80 -19.08
C PHE A 678 27.85 74.71 -18.63
N TYR A 679 27.46 73.56 -18.09
CA TYR A 679 26.16 73.33 -17.49
C TYR A 679 26.31 73.30 -15.97
N GLN A 680 25.72 74.28 -15.31
CA GLN A 680 25.80 74.41 -13.86
C GLN A 680 24.86 73.43 -13.15
N LEU A 681 25.40 72.63 -12.22
CA LEU A 681 24.64 71.70 -11.38
C LEU A 681 24.50 72.21 -9.93
N ILE A 682 25.47 72.98 -9.47
CA ILE A 682 25.54 73.53 -8.11
C ILE A 682 25.75 75.04 -8.21
N SER A 683 24.93 75.81 -7.49
CA SER A 683 25.03 77.27 -7.38
C SER A 683 24.79 77.73 -5.95
N ARG A 684 25.78 78.39 -5.35
CA ARG A 684 25.67 79.00 -4.04
C ARG A 684 26.39 80.34 -3.98
N ASN A 685 25.64 81.37 -3.61
CA ASN A 685 26.13 82.70 -3.27
C ASN A 685 25.67 83.01 -1.85
N GLY A 686 26.57 83.38 -0.95
CA GLY A 686 26.18 83.68 0.43
C GLY A 686 27.33 84.16 1.31
N GLN A 687 27.00 84.67 2.50
CA GLN A 687 27.96 84.87 3.58
C GLN A 687 27.96 83.63 4.46
N TRP A 688 29.13 83.02 4.64
CA TRP A 688 29.25 81.93 5.59
C TRP A 688 29.53 82.49 6.99
N GLN A 689 28.72 82.12 7.98
CA GLN A 689 28.88 82.53 9.39
C GLN A 689 29.24 81.36 10.33
N GLY A 690 29.68 80.22 9.77
CA GLY A 690 30.06 79.02 10.52
C GLY A 690 31.47 79.08 11.15
N LEU A 691 31.87 77.99 11.82
CA LEU A 691 33.21 77.81 12.40
C LEU A 691 34.24 77.48 11.32
N PRO A 692 35.38 78.21 11.20
CA PRO A 692 36.44 77.94 10.22
C PRO A 692 36.77 76.46 10.08
N ASN A 693 36.93 75.96 8.84
CA ASN A 693 37.17 74.56 8.47
C ASN A 693 36.00 73.57 8.66
N THR A 694 34.76 74.05 8.79
CA THR A 694 33.56 73.20 8.64
C THR A 694 33.10 73.14 7.18
N GLY A 695 32.60 71.98 6.75
CA GLY A 695 32.32 71.69 5.34
C GLY A 695 30.83 71.54 5.06
N ASP A 696 30.36 72.17 3.99
CA ASP A 696 29.01 71.98 3.44
C ASP A 696 29.04 70.96 2.31
N ASN A 697 28.02 70.11 2.24
CA ASN A 697 27.86 69.18 1.13
C ASN A 697 26.89 69.76 0.11
N TYR A 698 27.33 69.87 -1.12
CA TYR A 698 26.48 70.23 -2.24
C TYR A 698 26.36 69.06 -3.19
N SER A 699 25.19 68.93 -3.80
CA SER A 699 24.96 67.93 -4.83
C SER A 699 23.96 68.47 -5.84
N GLY A 700 24.17 68.13 -7.10
CA GLY A 700 23.27 68.46 -8.19
C GLY A 700 23.23 67.33 -9.19
N THR A 701 22.12 67.25 -9.91
CA THR A 701 21.95 66.31 -11.02
C THR A 701 21.48 67.04 -12.26
N LEU A 702 21.87 66.52 -13.42
CA LEU A 702 21.50 67.04 -14.73
C LEU A 702 21.23 65.88 -15.66
N VAL A 703 20.14 65.93 -16.42
CA VAL A 703 19.83 64.94 -17.45
C VAL A 703 19.94 65.60 -18.82
N LEU A 704 20.74 65.03 -19.72
CA LEU A 704 20.90 65.52 -21.09
C LEU A 704 20.84 64.35 -22.07
N TYR A 705 20.31 64.61 -23.25
CA TYR A 705 20.50 63.74 -24.41
C TYR A 705 21.84 64.09 -25.08
N LEU A 706 22.70 63.10 -25.27
CA LEU A 706 24.02 63.27 -25.88
C LEU A 706 24.25 62.25 -26.99
N THR A 707 25.01 62.65 -28.00
CA THR A 707 25.43 61.77 -29.09
C THR A 707 26.78 61.12 -28.80
N ALA A 708 27.00 59.95 -29.38
CA ALA A 708 28.26 59.22 -29.32
C ALA A 708 29.44 60.09 -29.77
N GLY A 709 30.56 60.02 -29.05
CA GLY A 709 31.75 60.85 -29.24
C GLY A 709 31.75 62.17 -28.47
N THR A 710 30.62 62.60 -27.89
CA THR A 710 30.58 63.81 -27.06
C THR A 710 31.48 63.67 -25.84
N THR A 711 32.37 64.63 -25.60
CA THR A 711 33.22 64.64 -24.40
C THR A 711 32.59 65.48 -23.29
N ILE A 712 32.60 64.93 -22.08
CA ILE A 712 32.13 65.60 -20.86
C ILE A 712 33.25 65.67 -19.83
N ARG A 713 33.29 66.72 -19.02
CA ARG A 713 34.18 66.81 -17.86
C ARG A 713 33.53 67.57 -16.70
N PRO A 714 33.71 67.15 -15.44
CA PRO A 714 33.33 67.97 -14.30
C PRO A 714 34.19 69.25 -14.27
N SER A 715 33.59 70.40 -13.98
CA SER A 715 34.27 71.70 -14.07
C SER A 715 33.71 72.70 -13.05
N TYR A 716 34.48 73.75 -12.79
CA TYR A 716 34.05 74.90 -11.98
C TYR A 716 34.19 76.19 -12.75
N GLN A 717 33.26 77.11 -12.52
CA GLN A 717 33.31 78.46 -13.06
C GLN A 717 33.48 79.46 -11.91
N ASN A 718 34.43 80.39 -12.05
CA ASN A 718 34.51 81.51 -11.13
C ASN A 718 33.53 82.60 -11.58
N CYS A 719 32.59 82.98 -10.71
CA CYS A 719 31.81 84.19 -10.93
C CYS A 719 32.79 85.37 -10.78
N ALA A 720 32.90 86.25 -11.79
CA ALA A 720 33.85 87.36 -11.83
C ALA A 720 33.57 88.43 -10.75
N CYS A 721 33.81 88.08 -9.49
CA CYS A 721 33.70 88.93 -8.32
C CYS A 721 35.04 88.84 -7.61
N ASN A 722 35.72 89.98 -7.45
CA ASN A 722 37.10 90.12 -6.97
C ASN A 722 37.24 89.82 -5.45
N TYR A 723 36.83 88.63 -5.00
CA TYR A 723 36.89 88.19 -3.61
C TYR A 723 37.95 87.10 -3.47
N GLY A 724 39.13 87.47 -2.99
CA GLY A 724 40.28 86.57 -2.82
C GLY A 724 40.05 85.51 -1.74
N MET A 725 39.31 84.45 -2.07
CA MET A 725 39.02 83.37 -1.14
C MET A 725 39.85 82.10 -1.39
N THR A 726 40.11 81.37 -0.30
CA THR A 726 40.69 80.03 -0.32
C THR A 726 39.64 79.04 0.25
N TYR A 727 39.19 78.07 -0.53
CA TYR A 727 38.36 76.96 -0.03
C TYR A 727 38.92 75.64 -0.54
N THR A 728 38.72 74.56 0.22
CA THR A 728 39.21 73.22 -0.13
C THR A 728 38.03 72.31 -0.45
N LEU A 729 38.09 71.66 -1.61
CA LEU A 729 37.12 70.66 -2.02
C LEU A 729 37.54 69.28 -1.52
N LYS A 730 36.65 68.58 -0.83
CA LYS A 730 36.82 67.18 -0.41
C LYS A 730 35.65 66.34 -0.90
N ASN A 731 35.87 65.03 -1.01
CA ASN A 731 34.85 64.05 -1.36
C ASN A 731 34.04 64.41 -2.62
N VAL A 732 34.71 64.97 -3.62
CA VAL A 732 34.07 65.24 -4.91
C VAL A 732 33.76 63.89 -5.55
N VAL A 733 32.48 63.64 -5.78
CA VAL A 733 31.92 62.48 -6.46
C VAL A 733 31.24 62.94 -7.74
N PHE A 734 31.75 62.48 -8.87
CA PHE A 734 31.09 62.65 -10.17
C PHE A 734 30.65 61.30 -10.71
N SER A 735 29.41 61.23 -11.21
CA SER A 735 28.88 60.07 -11.92
C SER A 735 28.11 60.47 -13.18
N ALA A 736 28.21 59.59 -14.18
CA ALA A 736 27.38 59.59 -15.37
C ALA A 736 26.62 58.27 -15.45
N ILE A 737 25.34 58.27 -15.84
CA ILE A 737 24.50 57.08 -15.95
C ILE A 737 23.66 57.20 -17.23
N LYS A 738 23.70 56.19 -18.10
CA LYS A 738 22.76 56.11 -19.25
C LYS A 738 21.40 55.65 -18.74
N LEU A 739 20.34 56.40 -19.01
CA LEU A 739 18.98 56.10 -18.59
C LEU A 739 18.18 55.36 -19.68
N SER A 740 18.37 55.75 -20.93
CA SER A 740 17.74 55.11 -22.09
C SER A 740 18.58 55.32 -23.35
N ASN A 741 18.35 54.49 -24.35
CA ASN A 741 18.76 54.78 -25.72
C ASN A 741 17.98 55.97 -26.29
#